data_AF-A0A1Q2MBF4-F1
#
_entry.id   AF-A0A1Q2MBF4-F1
#
_cell.length_a   1.000
_cell.length_b   1.000
_cell.length_c   1.000
_cell.angle_alpha   90.00
_cell.angle_beta   90.00
_cell.angle_gamma   90.00
#
_symmetry.space_group_name_H-M   'P 1'
#
loop_
_entity.id
_entity.type
_entity.pdbx_description
1 polymer ?
#
loop_
_entity_poly.entity_id
_entity_poly.type
_entity_poly.pdbx_seq_one_letter_code
_entity_poly.pdbx_strand_id
1 'polypeptide(L)'
;MDRRCFMKVYGAGMAAALLPSGAWAMAGKQSDVLRGFIVSDAHFGWDGGDQPRISEQREAMRNIVSTFGKLDLMIDTGDAYHGNLKGDVRGKSAGDWTDIISGETGSLPMLYVPGNHEIMGWREGDPEWRCNRLGSLPCRPYYSFDIKGIHFVSVPELMMAVYVNKETIEWLKLDLEVNRDKTVILLSHNNISGTTTPDEEGYRGLVNSAELYDIIKANPNIIAWMHGHNHNYQIVQKDNCMYVSNGRIGGFDPSNGQYGIGGIYFELSNNLLDVKCYSAQFKRFLGPDDGPQLAGRMKAKTSLDPAKPMAYSFGTGGARDTERIPMVNHYTSKSESAKLYITGADDEIINEDTTLSYYQCRPSNTHMQLFGFIVRDPQKLWRWDDPGITLFKRSDGKDIRVTAPHYGAGMCSYYRCPPDQEYEVTLELEGSGQGPKLDIEFMYFDRTGKYLESKHAPLYDIKAGKQKVVYSGIASKPTKAVTIYDDPDEHNILNFIVQCIFTDMTSEVKVKSFELRFKGAHGATVDPAVIIDGRRYSRKGTLKQGELAEFDIPLLKNKSQQTYQLSAGGNRRLSWLIKYDHLDWQLRNAAAADMGEYIQIDGLRNQWSHEKEILFAPMAATDEPFVSRLRGITKARIYPVDRGSKNLKVKIEECYPGIKPIVFVRSDNKPASVSASEGFSYKNGIIEITVKKGETIDVIL
;
A
#
# COMPACT_ATOMS: atom_id res chain seq x y z
N MET A 1 -41.88 -47.29 -38.07
CA MET A 1 -41.68 -46.80 -36.69
C MET A 1 -41.38 -45.31 -36.80
N ASP A 2 -42.37 -44.43 -36.75
CA ASP A 2 -43.15 -43.94 -35.57
C ASP A 2 -42.45 -42.70 -34.96
N ARG A 3 -42.86 -41.43 -35.17
CA ARG A 3 -44.13 -40.72 -34.85
C ARG A 3 -44.54 -40.77 -33.37
N ARG A 4 -43.68 -40.30 -32.44
CA ARG A 4 -44.08 -39.61 -31.17
C ARG A 4 -42.84 -39.15 -30.40
N CYS A 5 -42.72 -37.83 -30.20
CA CYS A 5 -42.50 -37.15 -28.91
C CYS A 5 -41.74 -35.82 -29.06
N PHE A 6 -42.24 -34.92 -29.91
CA PHE A 6 -41.90 -33.51 -29.89
C PHE A 6 -43.22 -32.76 -30.14
N MET A 7 -43.63 -31.89 -29.20
CA MET A 7 -44.86 -31.06 -29.14
C MET A 7 -45.74 -31.33 -27.90
N LYS A 8 -45.36 -30.68 -26.79
CA LYS A 8 -46.15 -30.18 -25.64
C LYS A 8 -45.09 -29.40 -24.84
N VAL A 9 -44.99 -28.08 -24.82
CA VAL A 9 -46.00 -27.09 -24.45
C VAL A 9 -45.50 -25.72 -24.96
N TYR A 10 -46.14 -25.17 -25.98
CA TYR A 10 -46.17 -23.73 -26.27
C TYR A 10 -47.58 -23.43 -26.78
N GLY A 11 -48.31 -22.59 -26.06
CA GLY A 11 -49.70 -22.28 -26.41
C GLY A 11 -50.43 -21.41 -25.38
N ALA A 12 -50.18 -20.11 -25.47
CA ALA A 12 -51.08 -18.99 -25.21
C ALA A 12 -51.51 -18.65 -23.76
N GLY A 13 -51.21 -17.39 -23.40
CA GLY A 13 -51.74 -16.72 -22.22
C GLY A 13 -51.17 -15.31 -22.05
N MET A 14 -51.25 -14.46 -23.08
CA MET A 14 -51.00 -13.02 -22.95
C MET A 14 -52.11 -12.38 -22.12
N ALA A 15 -51.76 -11.86 -20.94
CA ALA A 15 -52.50 -10.79 -20.28
C ALA A 15 -51.50 -9.68 -19.96
N ALA A 16 -51.59 -8.57 -20.70
CA ALA A 16 -50.81 -7.37 -20.50
C ALA A 16 -51.31 -6.66 -19.23
N ALA A 17 -50.49 -6.65 -18.19
CA ALA A 17 -50.60 -5.71 -17.08
C ALA A 17 -49.36 -4.80 -17.14
N LEU A 18 -49.58 -3.55 -17.52
CA LEU A 18 -48.63 -2.46 -17.38
C LEU A 18 -48.32 -2.28 -15.89
N LEU A 19 -47.15 -2.74 -15.44
CA LEU A 19 -46.61 -2.42 -14.13
C LEU A 19 -45.52 -1.36 -14.29
N PRO A 20 -45.58 -0.25 -13.54
CA PRO A 20 -44.55 0.76 -13.58
C PRO A 20 -43.26 0.19 -13.01
N SER A 21 -42.18 0.36 -13.76
CA SER A 21 -40.81 0.19 -13.29
C SER A 21 -40.54 1.19 -12.16
N GLY A 22 -40.69 0.75 -10.92
CA GLY A 22 -40.41 1.55 -9.74
C GLY A 22 -40.31 0.69 -8.47
N ALA A 23 -39.36 1.08 -7.62
CA ALA A 23 -39.11 0.59 -6.25
C ALA A 23 -38.44 -0.79 -6.11
N TRP A 24 -37.10 -0.78 -6.20
CA TRP A 24 -36.29 -1.65 -5.35
C TRP A 24 -36.27 -1.01 -3.96
N ALA A 25 -37.06 -1.54 -3.03
CA ALA A 25 -36.94 -1.25 -1.61
C ALA A 25 -37.29 -2.53 -0.85
N MET A 26 -36.27 -3.37 -0.67
CA MET A 26 -36.27 -4.42 0.33
C MET A 26 -34.98 -4.19 1.10
N ALA A 27 -35.09 -3.73 2.35
CA ALA A 27 -33.98 -3.74 3.30
C ALA A 27 -33.43 -5.18 3.32
N GLY A 28 -32.36 -5.38 2.54
CA GLY A 28 -31.92 -6.70 2.14
C GLY A 28 -31.24 -7.38 3.31
N LYS A 29 -31.65 -8.62 3.60
CA LYS A 29 -30.87 -9.53 4.45
C LYS A 29 -29.41 -9.50 3.97
N GLN A 30 -28.49 -9.16 4.88
CA GLN A 30 -27.07 -9.04 4.55
C GLN A 30 -26.59 -10.36 3.93
N SER A 31 -25.90 -10.28 2.77
CA SER A 31 -25.50 -11.45 2.01
C SER A 31 -24.49 -12.28 2.80
N ASP A 32 -24.73 -13.60 2.93
CA ASP A 32 -23.83 -14.61 3.52
C ASP A 32 -22.58 -14.90 2.67
N VAL A 33 -22.17 -13.93 1.85
CA VAL A 33 -21.07 -13.99 0.89
C VAL A 33 -20.42 -12.62 0.85
N LEU A 34 -19.09 -12.58 0.90
CA LEU A 34 -18.26 -11.44 0.55
C LEU A 34 -17.94 -11.48 -0.94
N ARG A 35 -18.18 -10.39 -1.66
CA ARG A 35 -17.88 -10.24 -3.09
C ARG A 35 -16.91 -9.10 -3.33
N GLY A 36 -15.82 -9.36 -4.02
CA GLY A 36 -14.88 -8.32 -4.39
C GLY A 36 -14.40 -8.46 -5.84
N PHE A 37 -13.83 -7.37 -6.33
CA PHE A 37 -13.17 -7.35 -7.64
C PHE A 37 -11.80 -6.73 -7.52
N ILE A 38 -10.81 -7.30 -8.20
CA ILE A 38 -9.43 -6.81 -8.22
C ILE A 38 -9.07 -6.41 -9.64
N VAL A 39 -8.53 -5.21 -9.80
CA VAL A 39 -7.87 -4.72 -11.02
C VAL A 39 -6.39 -4.49 -10.73
N SER A 40 -5.58 -4.42 -11.77
CA SER A 40 -4.14 -4.24 -11.64
C SER A 40 -3.54 -3.69 -12.93
N ASP A 41 -2.33 -3.14 -12.84
CA ASP A 41 -1.45 -2.87 -13.98
C ASP A 41 -2.10 -1.93 -14.99
N ALA A 42 -2.55 -0.74 -14.56
CA ALA A 42 -3.15 0.25 -15.45
C ALA A 42 -2.12 0.99 -16.35
N HIS A 43 -0.86 1.11 -15.86
CA HIS A 43 0.32 1.64 -16.56
C HIS A 43 0.08 2.95 -17.32
N PHE A 44 -0.68 3.89 -16.75
CA PHE A 44 -0.88 5.19 -17.38
C PHE A 44 0.46 5.87 -17.70
N GLY A 45 0.54 6.44 -18.90
CA GLY A 45 1.73 7.08 -19.44
C GLY A 45 2.79 6.15 -20.03
N TRP A 46 2.55 4.83 -20.06
CA TRP A 46 3.36 3.91 -20.87
C TRP A 46 3.05 4.09 -22.37
N ASP A 47 4.08 4.30 -23.19
CA ASP A 47 3.99 4.57 -24.63
C ASP A 47 4.29 3.30 -25.44
N GLY A 48 3.49 2.26 -25.22
CA GLY A 48 3.57 0.98 -25.93
C GLY A 48 2.30 0.71 -26.73
N GLY A 49 2.44 0.00 -27.87
CA GLY A 49 1.31 -0.30 -28.76
C GLY A 49 0.17 -1.11 -28.11
N ASP A 50 0.49 -1.85 -27.03
CA ASP A 50 -0.47 -2.65 -26.26
C ASP A 50 -1.17 -1.86 -25.14
N GLN A 51 -0.78 -0.60 -24.91
CA GLN A 51 -1.41 0.26 -23.91
C GLN A 51 -2.83 0.62 -24.37
N PRO A 52 -3.89 0.21 -23.64
CA PRO A 52 -5.24 0.58 -24.00
C PRO A 52 -5.43 2.08 -23.77
N ARG A 53 -6.25 2.69 -24.62
CA ARG A 53 -6.61 4.09 -24.50
C ARG A 53 -7.31 4.34 -23.17
N ILE A 54 -7.18 5.56 -22.65
CA ILE A 54 -7.87 6.01 -21.42
C ILE A 54 -9.38 5.69 -21.46
N SER A 55 -10.02 5.88 -22.62
CA SER A 55 -11.43 5.57 -22.82
C SER A 55 -11.77 4.08 -22.71
N GLU A 56 -10.87 3.20 -23.16
CA GLU A 56 -11.06 1.75 -23.12
C GLU A 56 -10.93 1.22 -21.68
N GLN A 57 -9.94 1.71 -20.93
CA GLN A 57 -9.80 1.37 -19.50
C GLN A 57 -10.98 1.89 -18.68
N ARG A 58 -11.45 3.11 -18.97
CA ARG A 58 -12.66 3.67 -18.36
C ARG A 58 -13.90 2.82 -18.66
N GLU A 59 -14.07 2.40 -19.92
CA GLU A 59 -15.17 1.53 -20.31
C GLU A 59 -15.07 0.15 -19.63
N ALA A 60 -13.87 -0.41 -19.51
CA ALA A 60 -13.64 -1.67 -18.79
C ALA A 60 -14.06 -1.55 -17.32
N MET A 61 -13.65 -0.49 -16.62
CA MET A 61 -14.08 -0.22 -15.24
C MET A 61 -15.60 -0.09 -15.13
N ARG A 62 -16.23 0.63 -16.06
CA ARG A 62 -17.69 0.75 -16.12
C ARG A 62 -18.38 -0.60 -16.33
N ASN A 63 -17.84 -1.42 -17.23
CA ASN A 63 -18.36 -2.77 -17.49
C ASN A 63 -18.26 -3.65 -16.24
N ILE A 64 -17.15 -3.60 -15.51
CA ILE A 64 -16.96 -4.34 -14.25
C ILE A 64 -18.03 -3.92 -13.23
N VAL A 65 -18.12 -2.63 -12.92
CA VAL A 65 -19.03 -2.13 -11.88
C VAL A 65 -20.50 -2.36 -12.24
N SER A 66 -20.87 -2.19 -13.52
CA SER A 66 -22.24 -2.46 -13.98
C SER A 66 -22.59 -3.95 -14.02
N THR A 67 -21.63 -4.83 -14.32
CA THR A 67 -21.84 -6.28 -14.33
C THR A 67 -22.02 -6.81 -12.91
N PHE A 68 -21.23 -6.31 -11.97
CA PHE A 68 -21.17 -6.80 -10.60
C PHE A 68 -21.76 -5.81 -9.60
N GLY A 69 -22.92 -5.21 -9.87
CA GLY A 69 -23.52 -4.12 -9.06
C GLY A 69 -23.82 -4.39 -7.56
N LYS A 70 -23.32 -5.48 -6.98
CA LYS A 70 -23.37 -5.85 -5.55
C LYS A 70 -21.99 -6.25 -4.99
N LEU A 71 -20.91 -5.66 -5.49
CA LEU A 71 -19.58 -5.79 -4.87
C LEU A 71 -19.60 -5.15 -3.48
N ASP A 72 -18.91 -5.78 -2.53
CA ASP A 72 -18.65 -5.21 -1.21
C ASP A 72 -17.40 -4.31 -1.23
N LEU A 73 -16.44 -4.60 -2.11
CA LEU A 73 -15.21 -3.83 -2.25
C LEU A 73 -14.58 -3.99 -3.65
N MET A 74 -13.71 -3.05 -3.99
CA MET A 74 -12.78 -3.16 -5.12
C MET A 74 -11.34 -2.92 -4.67
N ILE A 75 -10.39 -3.59 -5.32
CA ILE A 75 -8.96 -3.49 -5.02
C ILE A 75 -8.21 -3.18 -6.31
N ASP A 76 -7.22 -2.30 -6.22
CA ASP A 76 -6.18 -2.11 -7.23
C ASP A 76 -4.86 -2.66 -6.69
N THR A 77 -4.25 -3.63 -7.38
CA THR A 77 -2.97 -4.23 -6.98
C THR A 77 -1.74 -3.59 -7.59
N GLY A 78 -1.83 -2.35 -8.07
CA GLY A 78 -0.67 -1.49 -8.31
C GLY A 78 -0.29 -1.35 -9.78
N ASP A 79 0.80 -0.63 -10.02
CA ASP A 79 1.22 -0.16 -11.34
C ASP A 79 0.13 0.67 -12.03
N ALA A 80 -0.40 1.64 -11.27
CA ALA A 80 -1.36 2.62 -11.73
C ALA A 80 -0.79 3.51 -12.85
N TYR A 81 0.49 3.90 -12.73
CA TYR A 81 1.19 4.71 -13.72
C TYR A 81 2.63 4.25 -13.90
N HIS A 82 3.24 4.58 -15.04
CA HIS A 82 4.59 4.10 -15.33
C HIS A 82 5.69 4.87 -14.55
N GLY A 83 6.56 4.16 -13.83
CA GLY A 83 7.54 4.73 -12.90
C GLY A 83 8.68 5.57 -13.49
N ASN A 84 8.92 5.52 -14.80
CA ASN A 84 9.96 6.34 -15.46
C ASN A 84 9.51 7.78 -15.75
N LEU A 85 8.21 8.07 -15.64
CA LEU A 85 7.61 9.37 -15.90
C LEU A 85 8.10 10.41 -14.91
N LYS A 86 8.05 11.70 -15.27
CA LYS A 86 8.46 12.82 -14.40
C LYS A 86 7.54 14.02 -14.56
N GLY A 87 7.56 14.90 -13.57
CA GLY A 87 6.88 16.19 -13.54
C GLY A 87 5.40 16.07 -13.90
N ASP A 88 4.95 16.99 -14.74
CA ASP A 88 3.55 17.08 -15.13
C ASP A 88 3.03 15.84 -15.85
N VAL A 89 3.88 15.11 -16.59
CA VAL A 89 3.46 13.89 -17.30
C VAL A 89 3.12 12.77 -16.31
N ARG A 90 3.94 12.61 -15.27
CA ARG A 90 3.63 11.68 -14.17
C ARG A 90 2.36 12.12 -13.44
N GLY A 91 2.28 13.39 -13.07
CA GLY A 91 1.12 13.93 -12.38
C GLY A 91 -0.18 13.75 -13.18
N LYS A 92 -0.11 13.95 -14.51
CA LYS A 92 -1.23 13.70 -15.41
C LYS A 92 -1.62 12.23 -15.45
N SER A 93 -0.64 11.33 -15.54
CA SER A 93 -0.89 9.88 -15.60
C SER A 93 -1.51 9.34 -14.31
N ALA A 94 -1.01 9.78 -13.15
CA ALA A 94 -1.62 9.49 -11.86
C ALA A 94 -3.05 10.07 -11.76
N GLY A 95 -3.27 11.26 -12.32
CA GLY A 95 -4.58 11.91 -12.39
C GLY A 95 -5.58 11.16 -13.28
N ASP A 96 -5.13 10.69 -14.45
CA ASP A 96 -5.96 9.96 -15.40
C ASP A 96 -6.51 8.67 -14.76
N TRP A 97 -5.68 7.93 -14.01
CA TRP A 97 -6.14 6.76 -13.24
C TRP A 97 -7.03 7.15 -12.06
N THR A 98 -6.62 8.15 -11.27
CA THR A 98 -7.39 8.67 -10.13
C THR A 98 -8.82 9.03 -10.54
N ASP A 99 -8.99 9.69 -11.68
CA ASP A 99 -10.29 10.11 -12.16
C ASP A 99 -11.11 8.94 -12.71
N ILE A 100 -10.50 7.91 -13.30
CA ILE A 100 -11.21 6.67 -13.69
C ILE A 100 -11.72 5.94 -12.46
N ILE A 101 -10.87 5.68 -11.45
CA ILE A 101 -11.31 4.98 -10.24
C ILE A 101 -12.37 5.82 -9.52
N SER A 102 -12.19 7.13 -9.38
CA SER A 102 -13.16 8.01 -8.71
C SER A 102 -14.49 8.07 -9.47
N GLY A 103 -14.42 8.16 -10.80
CA GLY A 103 -15.56 8.25 -11.69
C GLY A 103 -16.39 6.98 -11.74
N GLU A 104 -15.76 5.82 -11.96
CA GLU A 104 -16.46 4.58 -12.29
C GLU A 104 -16.77 3.71 -11.07
N THR A 105 -15.96 3.75 -9.99
CA THR A 105 -16.28 3.00 -8.74
C THR A 105 -17.31 3.71 -7.87
N GLY A 106 -17.50 5.02 -8.06
CA GLY A 106 -18.46 5.82 -7.31
C GLY A 106 -18.26 5.70 -5.80
N SER A 107 -19.25 5.18 -5.10
CA SER A 107 -19.24 5.00 -3.64
C SER A 107 -18.82 3.60 -3.19
N LEU A 108 -18.31 2.75 -4.09
CA LEU A 108 -17.76 1.44 -3.71
C LEU A 108 -16.44 1.65 -2.94
N PRO A 109 -16.21 0.97 -1.80
CA PRO A 109 -14.92 0.99 -1.12
C PRO A 109 -13.81 0.54 -2.09
N MET A 110 -12.73 1.32 -2.16
CA MET A 110 -11.61 1.06 -3.06
C MET A 110 -10.30 1.07 -2.27
N LEU A 111 -9.56 -0.03 -2.33
CA LEU A 111 -8.29 -0.21 -1.65
C LEU A 111 -7.17 -0.31 -2.68
N TYR A 112 -5.99 0.16 -2.34
CA TYR A 112 -4.84 0.28 -3.25
C TYR A 112 -3.61 -0.40 -2.66
N VAL A 113 -2.96 -1.26 -3.44
CA VAL A 113 -1.66 -1.86 -3.13
C VAL A 113 -0.65 -1.30 -4.13
N PRO A 114 0.40 -0.60 -3.69
CA PRO A 114 1.38 -0.03 -4.61
C PRO A 114 2.15 -1.07 -5.41
N GLY A 115 2.42 -0.78 -6.67
CA GLY A 115 3.29 -1.57 -7.53
C GLY A 115 4.71 -1.03 -7.61
N ASN A 116 5.57 -1.74 -8.33
CA ASN A 116 6.98 -1.35 -8.43
C ASN A 116 7.15 -0.04 -9.21
N HIS A 117 6.23 0.29 -10.11
CA HIS A 117 6.27 1.56 -10.84
C HIS A 117 5.95 2.77 -9.95
N GLU A 118 5.23 2.57 -8.85
CA GLU A 118 5.04 3.63 -7.86
C GLU A 118 6.21 3.75 -6.88
N ILE A 119 6.75 2.61 -6.42
CA ILE A 119 7.78 2.56 -5.37
C ILE A 119 9.19 2.89 -5.87
N MET A 120 9.59 2.49 -7.08
CA MET A 120 11.00 2.63 -7.53
C MET A 120 11.35 4.02 -8.09
N GLY A 121 10.43 4.99 -8.07
CA GLY A 121 10.58 6.31 -8.68
C GLY A 121 11.31 7.37 -7.84
N TRP A 122 12.54 7.14 -7.35
CA TRP A 122 13.21 8.00 -6.35
C TRP A 122 13.59 9.43 -6.79
N ARG A 123 13.42 9.77 -8.07
CA ARG A 123 13.91 11.05 -8.64
C ARG A 123 13.06 12.28 -8.27
N GLU A 124 11.93 12.10 -7.59
CA GLU A 124 10.97 13.17 -7.29
C GLU A 124 10.52 13.14 -5.82
N GLY A 125 11.47 12.85 -4.92
CA GLY A 125 11.24 12.69 -3.48
C GLY A 125 10.68 11.32 -3.10
N ASP A 126 10.08 11.24 -1.91
CA ASP A 126 9.61 9.99 -1.29
C ASP A 126 8.50 9.27 -2.10
N PRO A 127 8.79 8.14 -2.76
CA PRO A 127 7.79 7.29 -3.39
C PRO A 127 6.68 6.78 -2.47
N GLU A 128 6.98 6.41 -1.23
CA GLU A 128 5.96 5.87 -0.34
C GLU A 128 4.93 6.94 0.01
N TRP A 129 5.38 8.18 0.23
CA TRP A 129 4.47 9.29 0.44
C TRP A 129 3.57 9.53 -0.77
N ARG A 130 4.11 9.41 -1.99
CA ARG A 130 3.29 9.52 -3.20
C ARG A 130 2.26 8.40 -3.31
N CYS A 131 2.64 7.15 -2.99
CA CYS A 131 1.72 6.01 -2.94
C CYS A 131 0.59 6.27 -1.93
N ASN A 132 0.94 6.75 -0.75
CA ASN A 132 -0.04 7.04 0.30
C ASN A 132 -1.05 8.11 -0.15
N ARG A 133 -0.61 9.12 -0.90
CA ARG A 133 -1.49 10.14 -1.46
C ARG A 133 -2.41 9.58 -2.54
N LEU A 134 -1.89 8.73 -3.42
CA LEU A 134 -2.67 8.11 -4.49
C LEU A 134 -3.74 7.17 -3.91
N GLY A 135 -3.34 6.29 -3.00
CA GLY A 135 -4.21 5.27 -2.40
C GLY A 135 -5.00 5.69 -1.17
N SER A 136 -4.86 6.94 -0.70
CA SER A 136 -5.44 7.42 0.58
C SER A 136 -5.01 6.55 1.78
N LEU A 137 -3.72 6.17 1.83
CA LEU A 137 -3.18 5.26 2.85
C LEU A 137 -2.71 6.03 4.10
N PRO A 138 -3.18 5.71 5.32
CA PRO A 138 -2.96 6.58 6.47
C PRO A 138 -1.49 6.80 6.88
N CYS A 139 -0.68 5.75 6.90
CA CYS A 139 0.65 5.77 7.53
C CYS A 139 1.75 5.26 6.60
N ARG A 140 1.84 3.94 6.39
CA ARG A 140 2.77 3.30 5.45
C ARG A 140 1.99 2.59 4.34
N PRO A 141 2.66 2.23 3.23
CA PRO A 141 1.98 1.61 2.10
C PRO A 141 1.56 0.14 2.37
N TYR A 142 2.09 -0.49 3.40
CA TYR A 142 1.55 -1.72 3.97
C TYR A 142 0.49 -1.41 5.05
N TYR A 143 -0.59 -2.16 5.04
CA TYR A 143 -1.75 -1.99 5.94
C TYR A 143 -2.64 -3.22 5.85
N SER A 144 -3.63 -3.32 6.73
CA SER A 144 -4.65 -4.36 6.67
C SER A 144 -6.04 -3.81 6.87
N PHE A 145 -7.06 -4.58 6.49
CA PHE A 145 -8.45 -4.23 6.73
C PHE A 145 -9.31 -5.48 6.90
N ASP A 146 -10.41 -5.31 7.62
CA ASP A 146 -11.42 -6.35 7.79
C ASP A 146 -12.67 -5.99 7.01
N ILE A 147 -13.32 -6.98 6.41
CA ILE A 147 -14.67 -6.84 5.89
C ILE A 147 -15.44 -8.15 6.07
N LYS A 148 -16.62 -8.07 6.69
CA LYS A 148 -17.44 -9.25 7.04
C LYS A 148 -16.62 -10.34 7.76
N GLY A 149 -15.68 -9.94 8.63
CA GLY A 149 -14.83 -10.87 9.39
C GLY A 149 -13.67 -11.50 8.62
N ILE A 150 -13.49 -11.18 7.34
CA ILE A 150 -12.32 -11.59 6.54
C ILE A 150 -11.26 -10.51 6.61
N HIS A 151 -10.02 -10.92 6.80
CA HIS A 151 -8.87 -10.05 6.92
C HIS A 151 -8.08 -9.99 5.62
N PHE A 152 -7.76 -8.78 5.15
CA PHE A 152 -6.95 -8.53 3.96
C PHE A 152 -5.70 -7.76 4.36
N VAL A 153 -4.55 -8.11 3.79
CA VAL A 153 -3.27 -7.49 4.12
C VAL A 153 -2.55 -7.06 2.85
N SER A 154 -2.17 -5.79 2.78
CA SER A 154 -1.31 -5.25 1.72
C SER A 154 0.16 -5.42 2.10
N VAL A 155 0.91 -6.12 1.26
CA VAL A 155 2.32 -6.50 1.44
C VAL A 155 3.15 -5.97 0.25
N PRO A 156 3.27 -4.66 0.05
CA PRO A 156 4.00 -4.09 -1.09
C PRO A 156 5.51 -4.36 -1.02
N GLU A 157 6.15 -4.42 -2.18
CA GLU A 157 7.59 -4.47 -2.30
C GLU A 157 8.18 -3.07 -2.09
N LEU A 158 8.75 -2.83 -0.92
CA LEU A 158 9.43 -1.59 -0.60
C LEU A 158 10.87 -1.63 -1.13
N MET A 159 11.40 -0.46 -1.50
CA MET A 159 12.75 -0.27 -2.05
C MET A 159 12.99 -0.88 -3.46
N MET A 160 12.66 -2.14 -3.75
CA MET A 160 12.89 -2.76 -5.07
C MET A 160 11.72 -3.66 -5.51
N ALA A 161 11.55 -3.85 -6.82
CA ALA A 161 10.38 -4.53 -7.43
C ALA A 161 10.09 -5.95 -6.92
N VAL A 162 11.09 -6.69 -6.46
CA VAL A 162 10.98 -8.12 -6.12
C VAL A 162 11.39 -8.40 -4.68
N TYR A 163 11.20 -7.44 -3.76
CA TYR A 163 11.66 -7.61 -2.38
C TYR A 163 10.70 -7.00 -1.37
N VAL A 164 10.21 -7.85 -0.47
CA VAL A 164 9.48 -7.43 0.72
C VAL A 164 10.51 -7.24 1.83
N ASN A 165 10.71 -6.01 2.26
CA ASN A 165 11.74 -5.66 3.22
C ASN A 165 11.41 -6.08 4.67
N LYS A 166 12.42 -6.06 5.54
CA LYS A 166 12.34 -6.39 6.96
C LYS A 166 11.25 -5.62 7.68
N GLU A 167 11.12 -4.32 7.41
CA GLU A 167 10.07 -3.48 7.99
C GLU A 167 8.66 -4.03 7.70
N THR A 168 8.36 -4.37 6.43
CA THR A 168 7.06 -4.92 6.05
C THR A 168 6.84 -6.30 6.65
N ILE A 169 7.87 -7.16 6.68
CA ILE A 169 7.78 -8.50 7.29
C ILE A 169 7.49 -8.43 8.79
N GLU A 170 8.19 -7.54 9.52
CA GLU A 170 7.97 -7.39 10.97
C GLU A 170 6.58 -6.84 11.30
N TRP A 171 6.06 -5.93 10.46
CA TRP A 171 4.69 -5.46 10.59
C TRP A 171 3.66 -6.56 10.24
N LEU A 172 3.89 -7.30 9.15
CA LEU A 172 3.04 -8.43 8.74
C LEU A 172 2.94 -9.48 9.85
N LYS A 173 4.05 -9.83 10.50
CA LYS A 173 4.04 -10.77 11.63
C LYS A 173 3.18 -10.26 12.80
N LEU A 174 3.27 -8.97 13.14
CA LEU A 174 2.41 -8.36 14.16
C LEU A 174 0.93 -8.39 13.74
N ASP A 175 0.63 -8.03 12.51
CA ASP A 175 -0.73 -8.00 11.99
C ASP A 175 -1.37 -9.40 11.97
N LEU A 176 -0.62 -10.42 11.53
CA LEU A 176 -1.07 -11.82 11.59
C LEU A 176 -1.26 -12.31 13.03
N GLU A 177 -0.40 -11.90 13.96
CA GLU A 177 -0.55 -12.22 15.39
C GLU A 177 -1.87 -11.68 15.96
N VAL A 178 -2.21 -10.43 15.64
CA VAL A 178 -3.44 -9.76 16.08
C VAL A 178 -4.69 -10.37 15.46
N ASN A 179 -4.56 -11.02 14.30
CA ASN A 179 -5.69 -11.54 13.51
C ASN A 179 -5.66 -13.06 13.31
N ARG A 180 -5.02 -13.81 14.23
CA ARG A 180 -4.89 -15.29 14.19
C ARG A 180 -6.22 -16.04 14.06
N ASP A 181 -7.32 -15.45 14.53
CA ASP A 181 -8.66 -16.05 14.53
C ASP A 181 -9.43 -15.82 13.22
N LYS A 182 -8.89 -15.02 12.28
CA LYS A 182 -9.54 -14.68 11.03
C LYS A 182 -8.92 -15.38 9.84
N THR A 183 -9.72 -15.60 8.81
CA THR A 183 -9.26 -15.95 7.47
C THR A 183 -8.57 -14.76 6.83
N VAL A 184 -7.39 -15.01 6.25
CA VAL A 184 -6.51 -13.97 5.70
C VAL A 184 -6.32 -14.13 4.20
N ILE A 185 -6.37 -13.01 3.48
CA ILE A 185 -5.97 -12.87 2.08
C ILE A 185 -4.82 -11.86 2.01
N LEU A 186 -3.68 -12.29 1.48
CA LEU A 186 -2.54 -11.42 1.23
C LEU A 186 -2.63 -10.81 -0.17
N LEU A 187 -2.27 -9.53 -0.27
CA LEU A 187 -2.29 -8.74 -1.49
C LEU A 187 -0.89 -8.15 -1.71
N SER A 188 -0.30 -8.38 -2.87
CA SER A 188 1.00 -7.82 -3.26
C SER A 188 0.95 -7.33 -4.69
N HIS A 189 2.00 -6.68 -5.18
CA HIS A 189 2.11 -6.46 -6.62
C HIS A 189 2.81 -7.65 -7.30
N ASN A 190 3.85 -8.20 -6.70
CA ASN A 190 4.63 -9.30 -7.26
C ASN A 190 4.18 -10.68 -6.76
N ASN A 191 4.55 -11.72 -7.50
CA ASN A 191 4.29 -13.11 -7.12
C ASN A 191 5.33 -13.63 -6.14
N ILE A 192 4.96 -14.64 -5.36
CA ILE A 192 5.94 -15.53 -4.71
C ILE A 192 6.51 -16.45 -5.80
N SER A 193 7.83 -16.60 -5.86
CA SER A 193 8.50 -17.47 -6.84
C SER A 193 7.98 -18.91 -6.77
N GLY A 194 7.81 -19.53 -7.94
CA GLY A 194 7.27 -20.88 -8.07
C GLY A 194 5.78 -21.04 -7.76
N THR A 195 4.99 -19.96 -7.77
CA THR A 195 3.52 -20.00 -7.60
C THR A 195 2.76 -19.75 -8.90
N THR A 196 2.93 -18.57 -9.49
CA THR A 196 2.40 -18.17 -10.79
C THR A 196 3.53 -17.80 -11.75
N THR A 197 3.19 -17.61 -13.01
CA THR A 197 4.10 -17.36 -14.14
C THR A 197 3.74 -16.05 -14.87
N PRO A 198 4.71 -15.40 -15.52
CA PRO A 198 6.12 -15.77 -15.58
C PRO A 198 6.85 -15.56 -14.24
N ASP A 199 7.91 -16.33 -14.04
CA ASP A 199 8.90 -16.15 -12.97
C ASP A 199 10.21 -15.78 -13.69
N GLU A 200 10.84 -14.67 -13.28
CA GLU A 200 11.98 -14.09 -14.00
C GLU A 200 12.96 -13.50 -12.98
N GLU A 201 14.12 -14.14 -12.82
CA GLU A 201 15.14 -13.71 -11.87
C GLU A 201 15.44 -12.20 -11.98
N GLY A 202 15.37 -11.50 -10.86
CA GLY A 202 15.60 -10.06 -10.74
C GLY A 202 14.40 -9.20 -11.14
N TYR A 203 13.28 -9.78 -11.62
CA TYR A 203 12.12 -9.01 -12.06
C TYR A 203 10.76 -9.52 -11.61
N ARG A 204 10.50 -10.83 -11.69
CA ARG A 204 9.25 -11.47 -11.31
C ARG A 204 9.55 -12.60 -10.36
N GLY A 205 8.78 -12.70 -9.29
CA GLY A 205 9.07 -13.58 -8.18
C GLY A 205 9.90 -12.88 -7.12
N LEU A 206 9.37 -12.81 -5.90
CA LEU A 206 10.06 -12.22 -4.76
C LEU A 206 11.37 -12.96 -4.46
N VAL A 207 12.47 -12.23 -4.29
CA VAL A 207 13.78 -12.84 -3.97
C VAL A 207 13.77 -13.55 -2.61
N ASN A 208 13.03 -13.01 -1.62
CA ASN A 208 12.87 -13.61 -0.29
C ASN A 208 11.62 -14.49 -0.18
N SER A 209 11.17 -15.10 -1.29
CA SER A 209 9.99 -15.98 -1.33
C SER A 209 9.99 -17.08 -0.25
N ALA A 210 11.15 -17.62 0.12
CA ALA A 210 11.27 -18.63 1.17
C ALA A 210 10.74 -18.13 2.52
N GLU A 211 11.06 -16.89 2.90
CA GLU A 211 10.58 -16.27 4.15
C GLU A 211 9.06 -16.08 4.13
N LEU A 212 8.50 -15.65 2.99
CA LEU A 212 7.05 -15.50 2.82
C LEU A 212 6.33 -16.84 2.85
N TYR A 213 6.91 -17.90 2.24
CA TYR A 213 6.37 -19.26 2.34
C TYR A 213 6.35 -19.76 3.79
N ASP A 214 7.41 -19.51 4.57
CA ASP A 214 7.46 -19.90 5.97
C ASP A 214 6.40 -19.17 6.80
N ILE A 215 6.16 -17.89 6.53
CA ILE A 215 5.07 -17.11 7.15
C ILE A 215 3.69 -17.70 6.77
N ILE A 216 3.46 -18.01 5.49
CA ILE A 216 2.19 -18.60 5.04
C ILE A 216 1.97 -19.97 5.70
N LYS A 217 3.00 -20.81 5.76
CA LYS A 217 2.95 -22.13 6.37
C LYS A 217 2.70 -22.06 7.88
N ALA A 218 3.27 -21.07 8.57
CA ALA A 218 3.05 -20.85 10.00
C ALA A 218 1.64 -20.33 10.32
N ASN A 219 0.94 -19.75 9.34
CA ASN A 219 -0.38 -19.13 9.50
C ASN A 219 -1.39 -19.79 8.53
N PRO A 220 -1.90 -21.00 8.85
CA PRO A 220 -2.79 -21.77 7.96
C PRO A 220 -4.16 -21.12 7.73
N ASN A 221 -4.46 -20.04 8.44
CA ASN A 221 -5.62 -19.17 8.19
C ASN A 221 -5.43 -18.25 6.98
N ILE A 222 -4.21 -18.14 6.42
CA ILE A 222 -3.94 -17.52 5.12
C ILE A 222 -4.38 -18.48 4.01
N ILE A 223 -5.33 -18.05 3.19
CA ILE A 223 -5.93 -18.88 2.15
C ILE A 223 -5.65 -18.39 0.73
N ALA A 224 -5.13 -17.18 0.56
CA ALA A 224 -4.78 -16.67 -0.76
C ALA A 224 -3.66 -15.62 -0.73
N TRP A 225 -2.90 -15.57 -1.83
CA TRP A 225 -1.99 -14.51 -2.22
C TRP A 225 -2.41 -14.01 -3.61
N MET A 226 -2.89 -12.77 -3.71
CA MET A 226 -3.39 -12.20 -4.97
C MET A 226 -2.51 -11.02 -5.39
N HIS A 227 -2.05 -11.00 -6.64
CA HIS A 227 -1.03 -10.06 -7.09
C HIS A 227 -1.15 -9.62 -8.55
N GLY A 228 -0.49 -8.51 -8.90
CA GLY A 228 -0.38 -7.95 -10.24
C GLY A 228 0.88 -8.38 -11.00
N HIS A 229 1.53 -7.43 -11.70
CA HIS A 229 2.89 -7.45 -12.26
C HIS A 229 3.14 -8.39 -13.45
N ASN A 230 2.50 -9.56 -13.44
CA ASN A 230 2.63 -10.55 -14.50
C ASN A 230 1.81 -10.21 -15.74
N HIS A 231 0.90 -9.23 -15.64
CA HIS A 231 0.00 -8.78 -16.72
C HIS A 231 -0.84 -9.92 -17.33
N ASN A 232 -0.90 -11.07 -16.68
CA ASN A 232 -1.54 -12.27 -17.19
C ASN A 232 -2.46 -12.88 -16.12
N TYR A 233 -3.46 -13.62 -16.58
CA TYR A 233 -4.39 -14.30 -15.70
C TYR A 233 -3.87 -15.70 -15.37
N GLN A 234 -3.74 -15.99 -14.08
CA GLN A 234 -3.41 -17.34 -13.64
C GLN A 234 -3.84 -17.56 -12.20
N ILE A 235 -4.47 -18.70 -11.95
CA ILE A 235 -4.87 -19.16 -10.62
C ILE A 235 -4.23 -20.53 -10.38
N VAL A 236 -3.43 -20.62 -9.31
CA VAL A 236 -2.73 -21.84 -8.91
C VAL A 236 -3.08 -22.14 -7.46
N GLN A 237 -3.54 -23.35 -7.17
CA GLN A 237 -3.76 -23.80 -5.80
C GLN A 237 -2.59 -24.70 -5.37
N LYS A 238 -1.94 -24.35 -4.27
CA LYS A 238 -0.79 -25.07 -3.73
C LYS A 238 -0.74 -24.91 -2.21
N ASP A 239 -0.47 -26.00 -1.48
CA ASP A 239 -0.30 -26.00 -0.02
C ASP A 239 -1.44 -25.33 0.77
N ASN A 240 -2.70 -25.62 0.37
CA ASN A 240 -3.92 -25.01 0.93
C ASN A 240 -4.05 -23.49 0.78
N CYS A 241 -3.25 -22.89 -0.11
CA CYS A 241 -3.33 -21.48 -0.48
C CYS A 241 -3.63 -21.35 -1.98
N MET A 242 -4.36 -20.30 -2.34
CA MET A 242 -4.62 -19.92 -3.73
C MET A 242 -3.75 -18.73 -4.13
N TYR A 243 -2.90 -18.93 -5.13
CA TYR A 243 -2.05 -17.91 -5.72
C TYR A 243 -2.68 -17.39 -7.00
N VAL A 244 -2.91 -16.08 -7.08
CA VAL A 244 -3.71 -15.45 -8.13
C VAL A 244 -2.95 -14.31 -8.77
N SER A 245 -2.66 -14.44 -10.06
CA SER A 245 -2.19 -13.35 -10.91
C SER A 245 -3.39 -12.64 -11.54
N ASN A 246 -3.52 -11.35 -11.27
CA ASN A 246 -4.76 -10.60 -11.44
C ASN A 246 -5.08 -10.18 -12.88
N GLY A 247 -4.19 -10.48 -13.83
CA GLY A 247 -4.28 -9.96 -15.20
C GLY A 247 -3.88 -8.50 -15.27
N ARG A 248 -4.57 -7.74 -16.12
CA ARG A 248 -4.25 -6.33 -16.39
C ARG A 248 -5.47 -5.54 -16.83
N ILE A 249 -5.48 -4.26 -16.52
CA ILE A 249 -6.39 -3.27 -17.12
C ILE A 249 -5.67 -2.31 -18.09
N GLY A 250 -4.34 -2.26 -18.05
CA GLY A 250 -3.45 -1.52 -18.94
C GLY A 250 -2.08 -2.20 -19.06
N GLY A 251 -1.05 -1.53 -19.56
CA GLY A 251 0.30 -2.11 -19.72
C GLY A 251 0.49 -2.96 -20.98
N PHE A 252 1.57 -3.75 -21.04
CA PHE A 252 1.85 -4.64 -22.18
C PHE A 252 1.02 -5.94 -22.11
N ASP A 253 0.80 -6.61 -23.25
CA ASP A 253 -0.02 -7.85 -23.31
C ASP A 253 0.84 -9.11 -23.55
N PRO A 254 1.18 -9.89 -22.50
CA PRO A 254 1.89 -11.15 -22.72
C PRO A 254 1.02 -12.22 -23.41
N SER A 255 -0.31 -12.05 -23.43
CA SER A 255 -1.26 -13.01 -24.01
C SER A 255 -1.60 -12.74 -25.47
N ASN A 256 -1.02 -11.69 -26.09
CA ASN A 256 -1.30 -11.28 -27.46
C ASN A 256 -2.82 -11.08 -27.74
N GLY A 257 -3.54 -10.47 -26.81
CA GLY A 257 -4.97 -10.16 -26.93
C GLY A 257 -5.90 -11.30 -26.56
N GLN A 258 -5.39 -12.48 -26.17
CA GLN A 258 -6.22 -13.67 -25.91
C GLN A 258 -7.29 -13.41 -24.83
N TYR A 259 -6.93 -12.68 -23.78
CA TYR A 259 -7.81 -12.47 -22.63
C TYR A 259 -8.44 -11.08 -22.57
N GLY A 260 -7.86 -10.10 -23.27
CA GLY A 260 -8.24 -8.69 -23.18
C GLY A 260 -8.03 -8.10 -21.78
N ILE A 261 -8.52 -6.88 -21.58
CA ILE A 261 -8.40 -6.18 -20.29
C ILE A 261 -9.54 -6.52 -19.32
N GLY A 262 -9.24 -6.52 -18.02
CA GLY A 262 -10.18 -6.92 -16.98
C GLY A 262 -9.55 -7.08 -15.60
N GLY A 263 -9.90 -8.16 -14.90
CA GLY A 263 -9.39 -8.43 -13.56
C GLY A 263 -9.95 -9.72 -12.94
N ILE A 264 -9.95 -9.78 -11.62
CA ILE A 264 -10.39 -10.95 -10.84
C ILE A 264 -11.69 -10.63 -10.10
N TYR A 265 -12.69 -11.48 -10.28
CA TYR A 265 -13.85 -11.55 -9.40
C TYR A 265 -13.64 -12.64 -8.35
N PHE A 266 -13.95 -12.35 -7.08
CA PHE A 266 -13.92 -13.36 -6.04
C PHE A 266 -15.19 -13.35 -5.18
N GLU A 267 -15.60 -14.54 -4.75
CA GLU A 267 -16.62 -14.74 -3.73
C GLU A 267 -16.04 -15.57 -2.59
N LEU A 268 -16.35 -15.16 -1.36
CA LEU A 268 -15.99 -15.89 -0.16
C LEU A 268 -17.25 -16.15 0.66
N SER A 269 -17.49 -17.41 0.97
CA SER A 269 -18.56 -17.89 1.87
C SER A 269 -17.95 -18.60 3.08
N ASN A 270 -18.77 -19.05 4.03
CA ASN A 270 -18.31 -19.78 5.22
C ASN A 270 -17.44 -21.02 4.92
N ASN A 271 -17.54 -21.61 3.71
CA ASN A 271 -16.87 -22.87 3.36
C ASN A 271 -16.19 -22.88 1.98
N LEU A 272 -16.09 -21.74 1.30
CA LEU A 272 -15.61 -21.68 -0.09
C LEU A 272 -14.97 -20.32 -0.38
N LEU A 273 -13.80 -20.36 -1.02
CA LEU A 273 -13.24 -19.29 -1.84
C LEU A 273 -13.41 -19.66 -3.32
N ASP A 274 -14.11 -18.83 -4.08
CA ASP A 274 -14.32 -18.95 -5.53
C ASP A 274 -13.69 -17.75 -6.23
N VAL A 275 -12.74 -17.98 -7.14
CA VAL A 275 -11.96 -16.94 -7.82
C VAL A 275 -12.05 -17.16 -9.33
N LYS A 276 -12.38 -16.11 -10.08
CA LYS A 276 -12.60 -16.18 -11.53
C LYS A 276 -11.98 -14.99 -12.23
N CYS A 277 -11.24 -15.25 -13.30
CA CYS A 277 -10.76 -14.21 -14.19
C CYS A 277 -11.92 -13.68 -15.04
N TYR A 278 -12.03 -12.37 -15.17
CA TYR A 278 -13.10 -11.70 -15.92
C TYR A 278 -12.50 -10.73 -16.94
N SER A 279 -12.86 -10.91 -18.21
CA SER A 279 -12.51 -9.97 -19.28
C SER A 279 -13.61 -8.91 -19.36
N ALA A 280 -13.27 -7.68 -18.98
CA ALA A 280 -14.17 -6.53 -19.08
C ALA A 280 -14.32 -6.06 -20.52
N GLN A 281 -13.32 -6.30 -21.36
CA GLN A 281 -13.37 -6.06 -22.80
C GLN A 281 -14.35 -7.01 -23.50
N PHE A 282 -14.30 -8.31 -23.18
CA PHE A 282 -15.20 -9.30 -23.77
C PHE A 282 -16.50 -9.51 -23.00
N LYS A 283 -16.66 -8.84 -21.84
CA LYS A 283 -17.85 -8.89 -20.97
C LYS A 283 -18.23 -10.31 -20.55
N ARG A 284 -17.23 -11.13 -20.23
CA ARG A 284 -17.42 -12.54 -19.83
C ARG A 284 -16.35 -13.02 -18.85
N PHE A 285 -16.70 -14.01 -18.05
CA PHE A 285 -15.71 -14.80 -17.35
C PHE A 285 -14.84 -15.57 -18.35
N LEU A 286 -13.55 -15.65 -18.03
CA LEU A 286 -12.62 -16.56 -18.68
C LEU A 286 -12.76 -17.93 -18.01
N GLY A 287 -12.86 -18.99 -18.80
CA GLY A 287 -13.19 -20.32 -18.31
C GLY A 287 -12.18 -21.38 -18.72
N PRO A 288 -12.44 -22.66 -18.38
CA PRO A 288 -11.58 -23.78 -18.76
C PRO A 288 -11.33 -23.90 -20.26
N ASP A 289 -12.29 -23.45 -21.09
CA ASP A 289 -12.16 -23.41 -22.55
C ASP A 289 -11.14 -22.37 -23.04
N ASP A 290 -10.90 -21.31 -22.26
CA ASP A 290 -9.84 -20.32 -22.51
C ASP A 290 -8.49 -20.76 -21.89
N GLY A 291 -8.55 -21.58 -20.83
CA GLY A 291 -7.41 -22.16 -20.13
C GLY A 291 -7.80 -22.70 -18.74
N PRO A 292 -7.30 -23.87 -18.33
CA PRO A 292 -7.65 -24.49 -17.04
C PRO A 292 -7.24 -23.66 -15.81
N GLN A 293 -6.32 -22.71 -15.98
CA GLN A 293 -5.77 -21.84 -14.94
C GLN A 293 -6.55 -20.54 -14.71
N LEU A 294 -7.75 -20.37 -15.28
CA LEU A 294 -8.48 -19.08 -15.30
C LEU A 294 -9.65 -19.01 -14.31
N ALA A 295 -9.90 -20.10 -13.58
CA ALA A 295 -10.83 -20.13 -12.45
C ALA A 295 -10.34 -21.12 -11.39
N GLY A 296 -10.57 -20.81 -10.12
CA GLY A 296 -10.18 -21.65 -8.99
C GLY A 296 -11.27 -21.69 -7.92
N ARG A 297 -11.51 -22.88 -7.35
CA ARG A 297 -12.44 -23.08 -6.24
C ARG A 297 -11.76 -23.86 -5.14
N MET A 298 -11.65 -23.25 -3.96
CA MET A 298 -11.02 -23.89 -2.80
C MET A 298 -12.02 -23.99 -1.65
N LYS A 299 -12.23 -25.23 -1.18
CA LYS A 299 -12.97 -25.47 0.07
C LYS A 299 -12.12 -24.99 1.23
N ALA A 300 -12.56 -23.95 1.91
CA ALA A 300 -11.88 -23.37 3.06
C ALA A 300 -12.95 -22.95 4.07
N LYS A 301 -12.83 -23.40 5.32
CA LYS A 301 -13.67 -22.87 6.39
C LYS A 301 -13.20 -21.44 6.67
N THR A 302 -14.11 -20.48 6.63
CA THR A 302 -13.74 -19.07 6.76
C THR A 302 -14.33 -18.43 8.02
N SER A 303 -13.74 -17.30 8.43
CA SER A 303 -14.24 -16.42 9.51
C SER A 303 -15.33 -15.47 9.03
N LEU A 304 -15.95 -15.73 7.87
CA LEU A 304 -16.97 -14.85 7.31
C LEU A 304 -18.15 -14.71 8.29
N ASP A 305 -18.46 -13.48 8.62
CA ASP A 305 -19.62 -13.07 9.39
C ASP A 305 -20.10 -11.74 8.83
N PRO A 306 -21.22 -11.71 8.08
CA PRO A 306 -21.76 -10.48 7.51
C PRO A 306 -21.99 -9.38 8.55
N ALA A 307 -22.29 -9.72 9.80
CA ALA A 307 -22.54 -8.75 10.86
C ALA A 307 -21.27 -8.07 11.39
N LYS A 308 -20.08 -8.60 11.08
CA LYS A 308 -18.82 -7.99 11.52
C LYS A 308 -18.60 -6.68 10.75
N PRO A 309 -18.34 -5.57 11.47
CA PRO A 309 -18.06 -4.30 10.83
C PRO A 309 -16.74 -4.32 10.07
N MET A 310 -16.58 -3.36 9.17
CA MET A 310 -15.29 -3.07 8.57
C MET A 310 -14.33 -2.49 9.62
N ALA A 311 -13.06 -2.88 9.50
CA ALA A 311 -11.96 -2.33 10.28
C ALA A 311 -10.78 -2.00 9.37
N TYR A 312 -9.88 -1.14 9.83
CA TYR A 312 -8.63 -0.82 9.14
C TYR A 312 -7.50 -0.74 10.13
N SER A 313 -6.36 -1.36 9.80
CA SER A 313 -5.17 -1.33 10.62
C SER A 313 -3.99 -0.75 9.87
N PHE A 314 -3.21 0.06 10.58
CA PHE A 314 -1.99 0.68 10.07
C PHE A 314 -0.95 0.72 11.19
N GLY A 315 0.32 0.91 10.83
CA GLY A 315 1.36 1.03 11.83
C GLY A 315 2.73 1.02 11.20
N THR A 316 3.71 0.49 11.93
CA THR A 316 5.08 0.39 11.45
C THR A 316 5.78 -0.85 12.04
N GLY A 317 6.53 -1.57 11.21
CA GLY A 317 7.39 -2.67 11.67
C GLY A 317 8.76 -2.16 12.08
N GLY A 318 9.28 -2.60 13.22
CA GLY A 318 10.65 -2.30 13.63
C GLY A 318 10.98 -0.81 13.74
N ALA A 319 9.97 0.01 14.07
CA ALA A 319 10.13 1.45 14.25
C ALA A 319 11.18 1.75 15.32
N ARG A 320 11.86 2.87 15.15
CA ARG A 320 13.10 3.17 15.86
C ARG A 320 12.81 4.02 17.09
N ASP A 321 13.61 3.84 18.14
CA ASP A 321 13.51 4.68 19.33
C ASP A 321 13.60 6.18 18.96
N THR A 322 12.74 6.99 19.57
CA THR A 322 12.54 8.43 19.31
C THR A 322 11.94 8.82 17.95
N GLU A 323 11.61 7.86 17.09
CA GLU A 323 10.96 8.14 15.80
C GLU A 323 9.60 8.83 15.99
N ARG A 324 9.28 9.79 15.12
CA ARG A 324 7.99 10.47 15.06
C ARG A 324 7.37 10.27 13.68
N ILE A 325 6.28 9.50 13.63
CA ILE A 325 5.65 9.02 12.41
C ILE A 325 4.28 9.71 12.26
N PRO A 326 4.06 10.48 11.18
CA PRO A 326 2.76 11.09 10.95
C PRO A 326 1.80 10.11 10.29
N MET A 327 0.53 10.35 10.51
CA MET A 327 -0.58 9.62 9.92
C MET A 327 -1.65 10.61 9.52
N VAL A 328 -2.24 10.39 8.35
CA VAL A 328 -3.35 11.18 7.82
C VAL A 328 -4.61 10.33 7.81
N ASN A 329 -5.67 10.80 8.46
CA ASN A 329 -6.89 10.04 8.60
C ASN A 329 -7.76 10.13 7.34
N HIS A 330 -8.16 8.98 6.82
CA HIS A 330 -9.04 8.81 5.65
C HIS A 330 -10.34 8.10 5.99
N TYR A 331 -10.57 7.80 7.26
CA TYR A 331 -11.70 7.00 7.70
C TYR A 331 -12.41 7.68 8.85
N THR A 332 -13.73 7.54 8.90
CA THR A 332 -14.51 7.81 10.12
C THR A 332 -14.93 6.49 10.74
N SER A 333 -15.24 6.53 12.04
CA SER A 333 -15.65 5.34 12.77
C SER A 333 -16.86 5.57 13.68
N LYS A 334 -17.74 4.57 13.66
CA LYS A 334 -18.57 4.04 14.77
C LYS A 334 -18.16 4.32 16.22
N SER A 335 -16.88 4.04 16.44
CA SER A 335 -16.32 3.67 17.73
C SER A 335 -15.83 4.88 18.51
N GLU A 336 -15.82 4.79 19.82
CA GLU A 336 -15.20 5.84 20.66
C GLU A 336 -13.72 5.61 20.89
N SER A 337 -13.25 4.38 20.65
CA SER A 337 -11.88 3.94 20.87
C SER A 337 -11.35 3.14 19.67
N ALA A 338 -10.03 3.07 19.63
CA ALA A 338 -9.26 2.18 18.78
C ALA A 338 -8.39 1.27 19.66
N LYS A 339 -7.81 0.24 19.04
CA LYS A 339 -6.86 -0.65 19.71
C LYS A 339 -5.45 -0.37 19.22
N LEU A 340 -4.52 -0.19 20.14
CA LEU A 340 -3.08 -0.17 19.89
C LEU A 340 -2.48 -1.50 20.30
N TYR A 341 -1.72 -2.11 19.40
CA TYR A 341 -0.91 -3.30 19.66
C TYR A 341 0.56 -2.95 19.46
N ILE A 342 1.42 -3.46 20.35
CA ILE A 342 2.87 -3.34 20.23
C ILE A 342 3.53 -4.71 20.44
N THR A 343 4.60 -4.97 19.69
CA THR A 343 5.48 -6.15 19.85
C THR A 343 6.94 -5.72 19.75
N GLY A 344 7.83 -6.44 20.43
CA GLY A 344 9.26 -6.20 20.34
C GLY A 344 9.85 -6.65 19.01
N ALA A 345 11.14 -6.36 18.84
CA ALA A 345 11.97 -6.92 17.78
C ALA A 345 12.90 -8.00 18.35
N ASP A 346 13.34 -8.94 17.51
CA ASP A 346 14.25 -10.03 17.92
C ASP A 346 15.73 -9.66 17.84
N ASP A 347 16.06 -8.57 17.15
CA ASP A 347 17.43 -8.11 16.97
C ASP A 347 17.54 -6.58 16.93
N GLU A 348 18.75 -6.06 17.11
CA GLU A 348 19.11 -4.64 17.03
C GLU A 348 19.43 -4.13 15.62
N ILE A 349 19.34 -4.99 14.60
CA ILE A 349 19.81 -4.69 13.26
C ILE A 349 18.74 -3.96 12.45
N ILE A 350 19.14 -2.81 11.91
CA ILE A 350 18.29 -1.86 11.21
C ILE A 350 18.25 -2.13 9.70
N ASN A 351 19.34 -2.66 9.14
CA ASN A 351 19.47 -2.85 7.70
C ASN A 351 19.02 -4.24 7.22
N GLU A 352 18.71 -4.31 5.93
CA GLU A 352 18.38 -5.53 5.20
C GLU A 352 19.61 -6.42 5.00
N ASP A 353 19.35 -7.72 4.81
CA ASP A 353 20.27 -8.74 4.28
C ASP A 353 21.74 -8.58 4.72
N THR A 354 21.97 -8.63 6.02
CA THR A 354 23.27 -8.28 6.61
C THR A 354 24.42 -9.16 6.11
N THR A 355 24.12 -10.34 5.58
CA THR A 355 25.09 -11.27 5.00
C THR A 355 25.27 -11.12 3.49
N LEU A 356 24.55 -10.19 2.84
CA LEU A 356 24.57 -9.98 1.39
C LEU A 356 24.25 -11.30 0.64
N SER A 357 23.23 -12.01 1.11
CA SER A 357 22.78 -13.32 0.63
C SER A 357 21.68 -13.25 -0.44
N TYR A 358 20.98 -12.12 -0.53
CA TYR A 358 19.97 -11.91 -1.56
C TYR A 358 20.60 -11.20 -2.76
N TYR A 359 20.77 -11.97 -3.83
CA TYR A 359 21.29 -11.52 -5.11
C TYR A 359 20.49 -12.12 -6.25
N GLN A 360 20.21 -11.32 -7.28
CA GLN A 360 19.66 -11.80 -8.55
C GLN A 360 20.34 -11.09 -9.73
N CYS A 361 20.43 -11.77 -10.87
CA CYS A 361 20.98 -11.21 -12.10
C CYS A 361 20.00 -11.44 -13.25
N ARG A 362 19.51 -10.36 -13.87
CA ARG A 362 18.65 -10.48 -15.05
C ARG A 362 19.48 -10.89 -16.27
N PRO A 363 19.15 -12.00 -16.96
CA PRO A 363 19.88 -12.43 -18.15
C PRO A 363 19.83 -11.39 -19.29
N SER A 364 18.72 -10.66 -19.40
CA SER A 364 18.41 -9.77 -20.54
C SER A 364 19.19 -8.45 -20.56
N ASN A 365 19.72 -7.99 -19.43
CA ASN A 365 20.42 -6.70 -19.34
C ASN A 365 21.67 -6.75 -18.43
N THR A 366 22.08 -7.94 -18.00
CA THR A 366 23.18 -8.17 -17.04
C THR A 366 23.02 -7.43 -15.71
N HIS A 367 21.88 -6.79 -15.40
CA HIS A 367 21.74 -6.02 -14.17
C HIS A 367 21.77 -6.94 -12.95
N MET A 368 22.91 -6.94 -12.27
CA MET A 368 23.12 -7.53 -10.96
C MET A 368 22.42 -6.69 -9.89
N GLN A 369 21.59 -7.32 -9.08
CA GLN A 369 20.86 -6.69 -7.99
C GLN A 369 21.26 -7.34 -6.68
N LEU A 370 21.82 -6.55 -5.77
CA LEU A 370 22.09 -6.94 -4.39
C LEU A 370 21.01 -6.31 -3.53
N PHE A 371 20.19 -7.10 -2.86
CA PHE A 371 19.01 -6.58 -2.19
C PHE A 371 19.40 -5.95 -0.85
N GLY A 372 18.93 -4.74 -0.60
CA GLY A 372 19.38 -3.94 0.55
C GLY A 372 20.66 -3.15 0.32
N PHE A 373 21.35 -3.35 -0.81
CA PHE A 373 22.65 -2.72 -1.07
C PHE A 373 22.80 -2.26 -2.52
N ILE A 374 23.89 -1.56 -2.82
CA ILE A 374 24.38 -1.42 -4.20
C ILE A 374 25.89 -1.28 -4.18
N VAL A 375 26.56 -1.94 -5.14
CA VAL A 375 27.93 -1.61 -5.52
C VAL A 375 27.85 -0.61 -6.66
N ARG A 376 28.27 0.64 -6.46
CA ARG A 376 28.05 1.74 -7.42
C ARG A 376 28.91 1.64 -8.69
N ASP A 377 29.88 0.74 -8.68
CA ASP A 377 30.86 0.56 -9.74
C ASP A 377 30.46 -0.52 -10.76
N PRO A 378 31.05 -0.50 -11.97
CA PRO A 378 30.83 -1.51 -12.99
C PRO A 378 30.94 -2.95 -12.48
N GLN A 379 30.08 -3.80 -13.00
CA GLN A 379 29.95 -5.22 -12.69
C GLN A 379 31.26 -6.02 -12.75
N LYS A 380 32.21 -5.60 -13.59
CA LYS A 380 33.53 -6.23 -13.72
C LYS A 380 34.46 -6.05 -12.49
N LEU A 381 34.01 -5.31 -11.48
CA LEU A 381 34.83 -4.91 -10.32
C LEU A 381 34.43 -5.63 -9.04
N TRP A 382 33.42 -6.48 -9.10
CA TRP A 382 33.01 -7.30 -7.98
C TRP A 382 32.31 -8.58 -8.46
N ARG A 383 32.18 -9.55 -7.57
CA ARG A 383 31.29 -10.70 -7.74
C ARG A 383 30.55 -11.00 -6.45
N TRP A 384 29.42 -11.67 -6.57
CA TRP A 384 28.70 -12.25 -5.43
C TRP A 384 29.31 -13.61 -5.07
N ASP A 385 29.46 -13.89 -3.77
CA ASP A 385 30.15 -15.09 -3.24
C ASP A 385 29.25 -16.00 -2.38
N ASP A 386 27.96 -15.67 -2.25
CA ASP A 386 26.93 -16.37 -1.43
C ASP A 386 27.42 -17.10 -0.15
N PRO A 387 27.36 -16.47 1.03
CA PRO A 387 27.05 -15.06 1.29
C PRO A 387 28.25 -14.14 1.01
N GLY A 388 27.96 -12.85 0.85
CA GLY A 388 28.95 -11.80 0.71
C GLY A 388 29.30 -11.43 -0.74
N ILE A 389 30.21 -10.47 -0.88
CA ILE A 389 30.74 -10.02 -2.18
C ILE A 389 32.27 -9.94 -2.14
N THR A 390 32.92 -10.27 -3.25
CA THR A 390 34.35 -9.98 -3.46
C THR A 390 34.48 -8.75 -4.33
N LEU A 391 35.22 -7.75 -3.85
CA LEU A 391 35.65 -6.57 -4.60
C LEU A 391 37.03 -6.83 -5.19
N PHE A 392 37.16 -6.68 -6.50
CA PHE A 392 38.39 -7.00 -7.21
C PHE A 392 39.44 -5.89 -7.10
N LYS A 393 40.70 -6.29 -7.16
CA LYS A 393 41.83 -5.35 -7.25
C LYS A 393 41.72 -4.46 -8.50
N ARG A 394 42.21 -3.24 -8.40
CA ARG A 394 42.22 -2.24 -9.48
C ARG A 394 43.60 -1.61 -9.62
N SER A 395 44.02 -1.38 -10.86
CA SER A 395 45.26 -0.66 -11.18
C SER A 395 45.03 0.80 -11.59
N ASP A 396 43.77 1.23 -11.74
CA ASP A 396 43.41 2.57 -12.21
C ASP A 396 43.26 3.62 -11.08
N GLY A 397 43.52 3.23 -9.83
CA GLY A 397 43.47 4.11 -8.65
C GLY A 397 42.07 4.60 -8.27
N LYS A 398 41.01 4.11 -8.93
CA LYS A 398 39.63 4.49 -8.61
C LYS A 398 39.10 3.71 -7.42
N ASP A 399 38.16 4.33 -6.70
CA ASP A 399 37.47 3.71 -5.58
C ASP A 399 36.47 2.62 -6.04
N ILE A 400 36.03 1.80 -5.09
CA ILE A 400 34.83 0.97 -5.21
C ILE A 400 33.90 1.33 -4.07
N ARG A 401 32.62 1.60 -4.36
CA ARG A 401 31.66 2.02 -3.33
C ARG A 401 30.56 1.00 -3.11
N VAL A 402 30.34 0.63 -1.86
CA VAL A 402 29.21 -0.21 -1.41
C VAL A 402 28.33 0.62 -0.50
N THR A 403 27.02 0.68 -0.75
CA THR A 403 26.08 1.44 0.10
C THR A 403 24.99 0.58 0.70
N ALA A 404 24.56 0.94 1.91
CA ALA A 404 23.40 0.40 2.60
C ALA A 404 22.48 1.57 3.05
N PRO A 405 21.21 1.66 2.61
CA PRO A 405 20.57 0.74 1.69
C PRO A 405 21.03 0.98 0.24
N HIS A 406 20.28 0.47 -0.74
CA HIS A 406 20.41 0.89 -2.13
C HIS A 406 20.39 2.43 -2.24
N TYR A 407 21.39 3.04 -2.89
CA TYR A 407 21.62 4.49 -2.89
C TYR A 407 20.39 5.32 -3.26
N GLY A 408 19.67 4.95 -4.33
CA GLY A 408 18.47 5.69 -4.74
C GLY A 408 17.34 5.64 -3.71
N ALA A 409 17.16 4.49 -3.04
CA ALA A 409 16.14 4.33 -2.02
C ALA A 409 16.56 5.04 -0.72
N GLY A 410 17.84 4.93 -0.35
CA GLY A 410 18.44 5.58 0.81
C GLY A 410 18.38 7.10 0.80
N MET A 411 18.31 7.70 -0.39
CA MET A 411 18.18 9.15 -0.52
C MET A 411 16.77 9.65 -0.20
N CYS A 412 15.72 8.90 -0.54
CA CYS A 412 14.38 9.46 -0.67
C CYS A 412 13.28 8.73 0.12
N SER A 413 13.43 7.44 0.41
CA SER A 413 12.32 6.63 0.97
C SER A 413 12.71 5.60 2.00
N TYR A 414 13.97 5.15 2.01
CA TYR A 414 14.37 3.94 2.72
C TYR A 414 15.54 4.19 3.68
N TYR A 415 15.48 3.55 4.85
CA TYR A 415 16.26 3.87 6.05
C TYR A 415 16.00 5.26 6.62
N ARG A 416 14.83 5.38 7.24
CA ARG A 416 14.32 6.54 7.96
C ARG A 416 14.92 6.65 9.36
N CYS A 417 15.92 7.50 9.58
CA CYS A 417 16.63 7.58 10.85
C CYS A 417 16.12 8.76 11.71
N PRO A 418 15.85 8.54 13.01
CA PRO A 418 15.70 9.64 13.94
C PRO A 418 17.04 10.39 14.11
N PRO A 419 17.05 11.73 14.08
CA PRO A 419 18.22 12.55 14.30
C PRO A 419 18.61 12.56 15.78
N ASP A 420 19.78 13.10 16.03
CA ASP A 420 20.49 13.20 17.30
C ASP A 420 20.70 11.84 18.00
N GLN A 421 20.76 10.77 17.20
CA GLN A 421 21.07 9.41 17.63
C GLN A 421 22.46 8.98 17.16
N GLU A 422 23.13 8.15 17.96
CA GLU A 422 24.40 7.51 17.58
C GLU A 422 24.14 6.12 16.98
N TYR A 423 24.62 5.92 15.75
CA TYR A 423 24.53 4.68 15.00
C TYR A 423 25.90 4.02 14.93
N GLU A 424 25.92 2.70 14.86
CA GLU A 424 27.13 1.88 14.71
C GLU A 424 27.00 1.01 13.46
N VAL A 425 28.05 1.01 12.64
CA VAL A 425 28.22 0.06 11.55
C VAL A 425 29.29 -0.95 11.91
N THR A 426 29.01 -2.22 11.62
CA THR A 426 29.95 -3.33 11.74
C THR A 426 30.11 -3.99 10.38
N LEU A 427 31.36 -4.19 9.95
CA LEU A 427 31.72 -4.89 8.73
C LEU A 427 32.61 -6.09 9.06
N GLU A 428 32.30 -7.25 8.50
CA GLU A 428 33.23 -8.38 8.45
C GLU A 428 33.89 -8.43 7.07
N LEU A 429 35.22 -8.28 7.06
CA LEU A 429 36.02 -8.18 5.85
C LEU A 429 37.08 -9.29 5.81
N GLU A 430 37.52 -9.66 4.62
CA GLU A 430 38.69 -10.52 4.41
C GLU A 430 39.54 -9.98 3.25
N GLY A 431 40.75 -9.52 3.57
CA GLY A 431 41.70 -9.04 2.57
C GLY A 431 42.59 -10.17 2.06
N SER A 432 42.86 -10.22 0.76
CA SER A 432 43.83 -11.17 0.17
C SER A 432 45.28 -10.68 0.24
N GLY A 433 45.51 -9.42 0.57
CA GLY A 433 46.83 -8.80 0.68
C GLY A 433 46.79 -7.51 1.51
N GLN A 434 47.89 -6.76 1.48
CA GLN A 434 47.96 -5.42 2.07
C GLN A 434 47.77 -4.35 1.00
N GLY A 435 47.26 -3.17 1.41
CA GLY A 435 47.19 -1.97 0.58
C GLY A 435 45.80 -1.37 0.46
N PRO A 436 44.70 -2.14 0.32
CA PRO A 436 43.37 -1.56 0.27
C PRO A 436 43.06 -0.78 1.55
N LYS A 437 42.30 0.30 1.39
CA LYS A 437 41.84 1.13 2.51
C LYS A 437 40.33 1.27 2.45
N LEU A 438 39.73 1.46 3.61
CA LEU A 438 38.31 1.66 3.78
C LEU A 438 38.04 3.00 4.46
N ASP A 439 37.26 3.84 3.79
CA ASP A 439 36.58 4.98 4.38
C ASP A 439 35.08 4.65 4.53
N ILE A 440 34.50 4.97 5.68
CA ILE A 440 33.08 4.74 5.97
C ILE A 440 32.44 6.12 6.13
N GLU A 441 31.48 6.42 5.28
CA GLU A 441 30.75 7.68 5.25
C GLU A 441 29.28 7.46 5.63
N PHE A 442 28.80 8.19 6.63
CA PHE A 442 27.37 8.29 6.95
C PHE A 442 26.83 9.52 6.25
N MET A 443 25.90 9.35 5.31
CA MET A 443 25.31 10.41 4.49
C MET A 443 23.85 10.65 4.88
N TYR A 444 23.45 11.92 4.94
CA TYR A 444 22.10 12.32 5.35
C TYR A 444 21.41 13.14 4.27
N PHE A 445 20.11 12.88 4.07
CA PHE A 445 19.29 13.51 3.04
C PHE A 445 17.95 13.96 3.61
N ASP A 446 17.36 15.01 3.01
CA ASP A 446 15.96 15.37 3.29
C ASP A 446 14.97 14.52 2.45
N ARG A 447 13.67 14.78 2.60
CA ARG A 447 12.58 14.14 1.82
C ARG A 447 12.69 14.20 0.32
N THR A 448 13.31 15.26 -0.19
CA THR A 448 13.44 15.46 -1.64
C THR A 448 14.63 14.69 -2.19
N GLY A 449 15.41 14.03 -1.33
CA GLY A 449 16.70 13.43 -1.68
C GLY A 449 17.82 14.45 -1.75
N LYS A 450 17.63 15.66 -1.21
CA LYS A 450 18.69 16.66 -1.17
C LYS A 450 19.67 16.30 -0.06
N TYR A 451 20.94 16.23 -0.42
CA TYR A 451 22.04 16.02 0.51
C TYR A 451 22.11 17.13 1.56
N LEU A 452 22.30 16.74 2.82
CA LEU A 452 22.37 17.63 3.97
C LEU A 452 23.79 17.74 4.51
N GLU A 453 24.36 16.60 4.92
CA GLU A 453 25.72 16.48 5.44
C GLU A 453 26.23 15.04 5.35
N SER A 454 27.50 14.83 5.65
CA SER A 454 28.08 13.50 5.85
C SER A 454 29.13 13.51 6.96
N LYS A 455 29.40 12.32 7.51
CA LYS A 455 30.43 12.10 8.53
C LYS A 455 31.28 10.90 8.14
N HIS A 456 32.60 11.08 8.21
CA HIS A 456 33.57 10.05 7.82
C HIS A 456 34.20 9.39 9.05
N ALA A 457 34.45 8.10 8.91
CA ALA A 457 35.32 7.36 9.81
C ALA A 457 36.78 7.71 9.57
N PRO A 458 37.67 7.51 10.57
CA PRO A 458 39.09 7.42 10.29
C PRO A 458 39.36 6.34 9.24
N LEU A 459 40.25 6.65 8.31
CA LEU A 459 40.65 5.72 7.25
C LEU A 459 41.21 4.42 7.87
N TYR A 460 40.70 3.28 7.41
CA TYR A 460 41.07 1.96 7.93
C TYR A 460 41.92 1.20 6.90
N ASP A 461 43.14 0.80 7.29
CA ASP A 461 44.00 -0.03 6.45
C ASP A 461 43.57 -1.51 6.51
N ILE A 462 43.13 -2.05 5.38
CA ILE A 462 42.72 -3.45 5.24
C ILE A 462 43.96 -4.33 5.16
N LYS A 463 44.07 -5.26 6.11
CA LYS A 463 45.15 -6.25 6.18
C LYS A 463 44.71 -7.56 5.56
N ALA A 464 45.70 -8.40 5.23
CA ALA A 464 45.45 -9.77 4.81
C ALA A 464 44.78 -10.58 5.93
N GLY A 465 43.83 -11.44 5.57
CA GLY A 465 43.04 -12.25 6.49
C GLY A 465 41.73 -11.59 6.94
N LYS A 466 41.04 -12.25 7.87
CA LYS A 466 39.73 -11.82 8.40
C LYS A 466 39.87 -10.65 9.37
N GLN A 467 38.96 -9.69 9.27
CA GLN A 467 38.94 -8.47 10.07
C GLN A 467 37.50 -8.09 10.41
N LYS A 468 37.32 -7.47 11.58
CA LYS A 468 36.07 -6.81 11.96
C LYS A 468 36.32 -5.32 12.10
N VAL A 469 35.59 -4.51 11.33
CA VAL A 469 35.67 -3.05 11.38
C VAL A 469 34.40 -2.52 12.01
N VAL A 470 34.54 -1.64 13.02
CA VAL A 470 33.41 -1.03 13.73
C VAL A 470 33.60 0.48 13.73
N TYR A 471 32.56 1.22 13.36
CA TYR A 471 32.54 2.67 13.42
C TYR A 471 31.21 3.15 13.98
N SER A 472 31.23 4.19 14.81
CA SER A 472 30.02 4.86 15.28
C SER A 472 30.01 6.33 14.93
N GLY A 473 28.84 6.86 14.60
CA GLY A 473 28.64 8.26 14.25
C GLY A 473 27.25 8.76 14.66
N ILE A 474 27.15 10.05 14.97
CA ILE A 474 25.89 10.71 15.34
C ILE A 474 25.21 11.24 14.08
N ALA A 475 23.92 10.98 13.92
CA ALA A 475 23.08 11.65 12.92
C ALA A 475 22.62 13.01 13.46
N SER A 476 23.32 14.11 13.20
CA SER A 476 22.93 15.39 13.82
C SER A 476 21.73 16.00 13.11
N LYS A 477 20.81 16.63 13.86
CA LYS A 477 19.75 17.43 13.23
C LYS A 477 20.38 18.62 12.50
N PRO A 478 20.12 18.83 11.20
CA PRO A 478 20.66 19.97 10.48
C PRO A 478 20.04 21.27 11.02
N THR A 479 20.85 22.33 11.14
CA THR A 479 20.47 23.63 11.72
C THR A 479 19.35 24.39 10.99
N LYS A 480 18.99 23.98 9.77
CA LYS A 480 17.94 24.62 8.94
C LYS A 480 17.04 23.62 8.18
N ALA A 481 17.00 22.34 8.58
CA ALA A 481 16.29 21.34 7.80
C ALA A 481 14.78 21.31 8.06
N VAL A 482 14.08 21.22 6.94
CA VAL A 482 12.70 20.75 6.78
C VAL A 482 12.79 19.22 6.84
N THR A 483 12.15 18.58 7.82
CA THR A 483 12.14 17.11 7.98
C THR A 483 11.29 16.45 6.86
N ILE A 484 11.15 15.13 6.80
CA ILE A 484 10.60 14.45 5.60
C ILE A 484 9.14 14.79 5.15
N TYR A 485 8.27 15.28 6.03
CA TYR A 485 6.91 15.76 5.70
C TYR A 485 6.69 17.28 5.85
N ASP A 486 7.72 18.10 5.66
CA ASP A 486 7.64 19.59 5.64
C ASP A 486 7.28 20.32 6.94
N ASP A 487 6.88 19.60 7.99
CA ASP A 487 6.69 20.15 9.34
C ASP A 487 7.56 19.44 10.42
N PRO A 488 8.64 20.06 10.94
CA PRO A 488 9.46 19.47 12.01
C PRO A 488 8.72 19.26 13.34
N ASP A 489 7.57 19.89 13.52
CA ASP A 489 6.68 19.66 14.65
C ASP A 489 5.81 18.41 14.46
N GLU A 490 5.72 17.83 13.26
CA GLU A 490 4.93 16.63 12.98
C GLU A 490 5.78 15.35 12.80
N HIS A 491 7.06 15.47 12.47
CA HIS A 491 7.99 14.34 12.30
C HIS A 491 9.45 14.79 12.39
N ASN A 492 10.34 13.84 12.71
CA ASN A 492 11.77 14.12 12.90
C ASN A 492 12.70 13.37 11.96
N ILE A 493 12.19 12.49 11.10
CA ILE A 493 12.99 11.52 10.35
C ILE A 493 13.87 12.18 9.27
N LEU A 494 15.08 11.63 9.07
CA LEU A 494 15.97 11.89 7.93
C LEU A 494 16.14 10.62 7.08
N ASN A 495 16.51 10.81 5.82
CA ASN A 495 16.95 9.72 4.94
C ASN A 495 18.45 9.45 5.16
N PHE A 496 18.83 8.18 5.27
CA PHE A 496 20.14 7.76 5.77
C PHE A 496 20.81 6.71 4.87
N ILE A 497 22.06 6.96 4.50
CA ILE A 497 22.91 6.00 3.79
C ILE A 497 24.22 5.82 4.54
N VAL A 498 24.68 4.58 4.66
CA VAL A 498 26.07 4.28 4.98
C VAL A 498 26.79 3.85 3.71
N GLN A 499 27.87 4.54 3.37
CA GLN A 499 28.70 4.29 2.18
C GLN A 499 30.09 3.83 2.62
N CYS A 500 30.49 2.65 2.17
CA CYS A 500 31.85 2.13 2.33
C CYS A 500 32.63 2.38 1.04
N ILE A 501 33.69 3.16 1.13
CA ILE A 501 34.54 3.60 0.02
C ILE A 501 35.87 2.85 0.13
N PHE A 502 36.11 1.93 -0.79
CA PHE A 502 37.32 1.14 -0.85
C PHE A 502 38.31 1.79 -1.81
N THR A 503 39.44 2.24 -1.31
CA THR A 503 40.53 2.89 -2.07
C THR A 503 41.79 2.05 -2.06
N ASP A 504 42.78 2.42 -2.87
CA ASP A 504 44.08 1.73 -2.95
C ASP A 504 43.93 0.20 -3.16
N MET A 505 42.99 -0.21 -4.02
CA MET A 505 42.60 -1.61 -4.26
C MET A 505 43.72 -2.47 -4.91
N THR A 506 44.86 -2.63 -4.25
CA THR A 506 46.02 -3.42 -4.71
C THR A 506 45.82 -4.93 -4.57
N SER A 507 44.85 -5.34 -3.75
CA SER A 507 44.43 -6.74 -3.54
C SER A 507 42.91 -6.83 -3.44
N GLU A 508 42.36 -8.04 -3.56
CA GLU A 508 40.92 -8.28 -3.44
C GLU A 508 40.46 -8.17 -1.98
N VAL A 509 39.24 -7.66 -1.80
CA VAL A 509 38.58 -7.53 -0.49
C VAL A 509 37.23 -8.23 -0.54
N LYS A 510 37.03 -9.24 0.30
CA LYS A 510 35.72 -9.85 0.50
C LYS A 510 34.97 -9.15 1.63
N VAL A 511 33.75 -8.69 1.37
CA VAL A 511 32.79 -8.19 2.36
C VAL A 511 31.82 -9.31 2.67
N LYS A 512 31.85 -9.82 3.90
CA LYS A 512 31.04 -10.97 4.35
C LYS A 512 29.75 -10.56 5.02
N SER A 513 29.79 -9.48 5.78
CA SER A 513 28.61 -8.91 6.38
C SER A 513 28.70 -7.39 6.53
N PHE A 514 27.53 -6.78 6.58
CA PHE A 514 27.31 -5.36 6.80
C PHE A 514 26.12 -5.23 7.77
N GLU A 515 26.38 -4.72 8.96
CA GLU A 515 25.38 -4.53 10.00
C GLU A 515 25.33 -3.07 10.44
N LEU A 516 24.12 -2.53 10.53
CA LEU A 516 23.81 -1.20 11.02
C LEU A 516 22.86 -1.32 12.20
N ARG A 517 23.20 -0.67 13.31
CA ARG A 517 22.43 -0.67 14.55
C ARG A 517 22.53 0.67 15.24
N PHE A 518 21.72 0.90 16.26
CA PHE A 518 22.02 1.95 17.24
C PHE A 518 23.23 1.54 18.07
N LYS A 519 24.11 2.49 18.38
CA LYS A 519 25.25 2.20 19.26
C LYS A 519 24.74 1.78 20.64
N GLY A 520 25.29 0.66 21.15
CA GLY A 520 24.90 0.10 22.44
C GLY A 520 23.55 -0.62 22.45
N ALA A 521 22.84 -0.72 21.32
CA ALA A 521 21.63 -1.52 21.23
C ALA A 521 21.96 -3.02 21.32
N HIS A 522 21.16 -3.75 22.09
CA HIS A 522 21.38 -5.17 22.36
C HIS A 522 20.10 -5.85 22.85
N GLY A 523 20.01 -7.16 22.61
CA GLY A 523 19.00 -8.02 23.20
C GLY A 523 17.58 -7.76 22.66
N ALA A 524 16.58 -7.91 23.52
CA ALA A 524 15.19 -7.69 23.16
C ALA A 524 14.76 -6.23 23.45
N THR A 525 13.57 -5.86 22.99
CA THR A 525 13.01 -4.52 23.24
C THR A 525 12.72 -4.34 24.74
N VAL A 526 13.14 -3.21 25.33
CA VAL A 526 12.95 -2.91 26.76
C VAL A 526 12.10 -1.65 26.95
N ASP A 527 11.17 -1.70 27.90
CA ASP A 527 10.24 -0.62 28.25
C ASP A 527 9.56 0.07 27.05
N PRO A 528 9.06 -0.70 26.06
CA PRO A 528 8.50 -0.14 24.84
C PRO A 528 7.29 0.74 25.11
N ALA A 529 7.16 1.80 24.33
CA ALA A 529 5.99 2.67 24.34
C ALA A 529 5.71 3.35 23.00
N VAL A 530 4.43 3.63 22.79
CA VAL A 530 3.94 4.58 21.78
C VAL A 530 3.32 5.75 22.52
N ILE A 531 3.67 6.96 22.11
CA ILE A 531 3.18 8.22 22.67
C ILE A 531 2.26 8.85 21.62
N ILE A 532 1.02 9.12 22.02
CA ILE A 532 -0.04 9.64 21.18
C ILE A 532 -0.63 10.85 21.89
N ASP A 533 -0.56 12.03 21.28
CA ASP A 533 -1.05 13.28 21.87
C ASP A 533 -0.52 13.53 23.31
N GLY A 534 0.76 13.22 23.54
CA GLY A 534 1.40 13.34 24.86
C GLY A 534 1.05 12.24 25.86
N ARG A 535 0.08 11.37 25.56
CA ARG A 535 -0.25 10.19 26.38
C ARG A 535 0.65 9.02 26.01
N ARG A 536 1.34 8.45 27.00
CA ARG A 536 2.23 7.30 26.84
C ARG A 536 1.49 5.99 27.09
N TYR A 537 1.56 5.06 26.12
CA TYR A 537 1.08 3.68 26.23
C TYR A 537 2.28 2.76 26.22
N SER A 538 2.57 2.12 27.35
CA SER A 538 3.85 1.41 27.56
C SER A 538 3.71 0.11 28.32
N ARG A 539 4.57 -0.87 28.01
CA ARG A 539 4.78 -2.08 28.80
C ARG A 539 6.13 -1.97 29.52
N LYS A 540 6.18 -2.26 30.82
CA LYS A 540 7.45 -2.33 31.57
C LYS A 540 8.16 -3.66 31.33
N GLY A 541 9.49 -3.64 31.33
CA GLY A 541 10.34 -4.81 31.15
C GLY A 541 10.58 -5.15 29.68
N THR A 542 10.93 -6.40 29.41
CA THR A 542 11.27 -6.87 28.07
C THR A 542 10.04 -7.32 27.29
N LEU A 543 10.00 -7.03 26.00
CA LEU A 543 9.01 -7.49 25.02
C LEU A 543 9.76 -8.08 23.83
N LYS A 544 9.47 -9.34 23.47
CA LYS A 544 10.06 -10.04 22.31
C LYS A 544 9.17 -9.92 21.08
N GLN A 545 9.66 -10.31 19.90
CA GLN A 545 8.79 -10.44 18.73
C GLN A 545 7.74 -11.53 18.98
N GLY A 546 6.50 -11.27 18.58
CA GLY A 546 5.36 -12.16 18.76
C GLY A 546 4.73 -12.09 20.17
N GLU A 547 5.36 -11.45 21.14
CA GLU A 547 4.67 -11.07 22.38
C GLU A 547 3.89 -9.78 22.15
N LEU A 548 2.61 -9.77 22.52
CA LEU A 548 1.74 -8.60 22.35
C LEU A 548 1.53 -7.85 23.67
N ALA A 549 1.53 -6.51 23.58
CA ALA A 549 0.84 -5.66 24.54
C ALA A 549 -0.26 -4.86 23.82
N GLU A 550 -1.44 -4.84 24.42
CA GLU A 550 -2.63 -4.19 23.87
C GLU A 550 -3.06 -3.02 24.76
N PHE A 551 -3.52 -1.94 24.15
CA PHE A 551 -4.05 -0.77 24.83
C PHE A 551 -5.30 -0.25 24.12
N ASP A 552 -6.31 0.13 24.91
CA ASP A 552 -7.40 0.98 24.45
C ASP A 552 -6.91 2.43 24.33
N ILE A 553 -7.05 2.99 23.13
CA ILE A 553 -6.72 4.39 22.84
C ILE A 553 -8.00 5.13 22.41
N PRO A 554 -8.18 6.41 22.77
CA PRO A 554 -9.28 7.19 22.22
C PRO A 554 -9.21 7.22 20.69
N LEU A 555 -10.35 7.08 20.01
CA LEU A 555 -10.40 7.32 18.58
C LEU A 555 -10.01 8.78 18.30
N LEU A 556 -9.46 9.04 17.12
CA LEU A 556 -9.17 10.37 16.62
C LEU A 556 -10.41 11.21 16.40
N LYS A 557 -11.02 11.66 17.49
CA LYS A 557 -12.01 12.72 17.44
C LYS A 557 -11.26 14.04 17.24
N ASN A 558 -11.74 14.84 16.30
CA ASN A 558 -11.29 16.20 16.02
C ASN A 558 -9.91 16.38 15.36
N LYS A 559 -9.33 15.34 14.76
CA LYS A 559 -8.04 15.45 14.05
C LYS A 559 -8.04 14.71 12.72
N SER A 560 -7.61 15.40 11.67
CA SER A 560 -7.38 14.82 10.34
C SER A 560 -5.95 14.30 10.16
N GLN A 561 -5.04 14.68 11.07
CA GLN A 561 -3.65 14.23 11.11
C GLN A 561 -3.19 14.01 12.55
N GLN A 562 -2.28 13.06 12.76
CA GLN A 562 -1.69 12.76 14.06
C GLN A 562 -0.25 12.27 13.92
N THR A 563 0.58 12.56 14.92
CA THR A 563 1.94 12.03 15.04
C THR A 563 2.00 10.97 16.15
N TYR A 564 2.63 9.84 15.84
CA TYR A 564 2.98 8.79 16.79
C TYR A 564 4.47 8.88 17.13
N GLN A 565 4.81 8.98 18.41
CA GLN A 565 6.20 8.99 18.86
C GLN A 565 6.55 7.67 19.54
N LEU A 566 7.73 7.15 19.21
CA LEU A 566 8.21 5.86 19.67
C LEU A 566 9.22 6.02 20.81
N SER A 567 9.23 5.05 21.71
CA SER A 567 10.20 4.93 22.79
C SER A 567 10.51 3.46 23.03
N ALA A 568 11.78 3.07 22.90
CA ALA A 568 12.22 1.70 23.05
C ALA A 568 13.67 1.63 23.54
N GLY A 569 13.90 0.95 24.67
CA GLY A 569 15.23 0.56 25.15
C GLY A 569 15.67 -0.80 24.60
N GLY A 570 16.80 -1.32 25.09
CA GLY A 570 17.34 -2.61 24.67
C GLY A 570 17.84 -2.56 23.23
N ASN A 571 17.20 -3.29 22.31
CA ASN A 571 17.51 -3.21 20.88
C ASN A 571 17.03 -1.92 20.20
N ARG A 572 16.26 -1.07 20.91
CA ARG A 572 15.77 0.23 20.44
C ARG A 572 14.87 0.17 19.21
N ARG A 573 14.18 -0.96 19.03
CA ARG A 573 13.24 -1.23 17.94
C ARG A 573 11.91 -1.74 18.49
N LEU A 574 10.80 -1.34 17.87
CA LEU A 574 9.44 -1.71 18.27
C LEU A 574 8.51 -1.73 17.05
N SER A 575 7.74 -2.80 16.87
CA SER A 575 6.63 -2.80 15.90
C SER A 575 5.35 -2.39 16.61
N TRP A 576 4.52 -1.59 15.93
CA TRP A 576 3.23 -1.16 16.45
C TRP A 576 2.16 -1.17 15.36
N LEU A 577 0.91 -1.36 15.78
CA LEU A 577 -0.26 -1.41 14.93
C LEU A 577 -1.44 -0.76 15.66
N ILE A 578 -2.15 0.13 14.99
CA ILE A 578 -3.43 0.67 15.44
C ILE A 578 -4.53 0.10 14.57
N LYS A 579 -5.59 -0.38 15.20
CA LYS A 579 -6.79 -0.92 14.55
C LYS A 579 -7.99 -0.04 14.86
N TYR A 580 -8.62 0.47 13.81
CA TYR A 580 -9.89 1.19 13.86
C TYR A 580 -11.02 0.26 13.46
N ASP A 581 -11.95 0.01 14.39
CA ASP A 581 -13.12 -0.84 14.18
C ASP A 581 -14.38 -0.01 13.89
N HIS A 582 -15.43 -0.65 13.37
CA HIS A 582 -16.72 0.00 13.06
C HIS A 582 -16.58 1.19 12.11
N LEU A 583 -15.71 1.05 11.12
CA LEU A 583 -15.59 2.05 10.06
C LEU A 583 -16.90 2.18 9.31
N ASP A 584 -17.12 3.38 8.80
CA ASP A 584 -18.37 3.74 8.14
C ASP A 584 -18.23 4.61 6.91
N TRP A 585 -17.23 5.48 6.88
CA TRP A 585 -16.86 6.19 5.67
C TRP A 585 -15.38 5.98 5.40
N GLN A 586 -15.08 5.70 4.14
CA GLN A 586 -13.78 5.94 3.54
C GLN A 586 -13.88 7.25 2.75
N LEU A 587 -12.96 8.16 3.03
CA LEU A 587 -12.78 9.39 2.30
C LEU A 587 -11.54 9.28 1.44
N ARG A 588 -11.77 9.14 0.13
CA ARG A 588 -10.68 9.07 -0.84
C ARG A 588 -10.26 10.48 -1.26
N ASN A 589 -8.97 10.63 -1.50
CA ASN A 589 -8.29 11.85 -1.94
C ASN A 589 -8.21 12.98 -0.91
N ALA A 590 -8.81 12.90 0.28
CA ALA A 590 -8.75 13.96 1.30
C ALA A 590 -8.63 13.43 2.71
N ALA A 591 -8.04 14.23 3.59
CA ALA A 591 -7.99 13.95 5.01
C ALA A 591 -9.32 14.35 5.68
N ALA A 592 -9.71 13.62 6.72
CA ALA A 592 -10.91 13.94 7.49
C ALA A 592 -10.78 13.76 8.99
N ALA A 593 -11.53 14.61 9.70
CA ALA A 593 -11.73 14.51 11.14
C ALA A 593 -13.21 14.30 11.45
N ASP A 594 -13.51 13.37 12.34
CA ASP A 594 -14.82 13.24 12.95
C ASP A 594 -14.92 14.22 14.13
N MET A 595 -15.79 15.23 14.01
CA MET A 595 -16.00 16.26 15.03
C MET A 595 -17.20 15.96 15.94
N GLY A 596 -17.76 14.74 15.87
CA GLY A 596 -18.97 14.31 16.58
C GLY A 596 -20.26 14.83 15.94
N GLU A 597 -20.36 16.13 15.67
CA GLU A 597 -21.55 16.73 15.03
C GLU A 597 -21.44 16.78 13.50
N TYR A 598 -20.22 16.91 12.97
CA TYR A 598 -19.95 16.91 11.53
C TYR A 598 -18.64 16.22 11.17
N ILE A 599 -18.51 15.83 9.91
CA ILE A 599 -17.22 15.42 9.33
C ILE A 599 -16.54 16.68 8.78
N GLN A 600 -15.32 16.97 9.24
CA GLN A 600 -14.48 18.04 8.73
C GLN A 600 -13.56 17.49 7.63
N ILE A 601 -13.53 18.18 6.50
CA ILE A 601 -12.61 17.91 5.39
C ILE A 601 -11.49 18.95 5.42
N ASP A 602 -10.24 18.49 5.55
CA ASP A 602 -9.07 19.34 5.77
C ASP A 602 -8.09 19.35 4.59
N GLY A 603 -8.63 19.46 3.38
CA GLY A 603 -7.84 19.60 2.17
C GLY A 603 -7.68 18.31 1.35
N LEU A 604 -7.41 18.52 0.06
CA LEU A 604 -7.13 17.44 -0.87
C LEU A 604 -5.71 16.91 -0.66
N ARG A 605 -5.61 15.63 -0.32
CA ARG A 605 -4.35 14.89 -0.21
C ARG A 605 -3.86 14.45 -1.58
N ASN A 606 -4.72 13.86 -2.41
CA ASN A 606 -4.37 13.46 -3.78
C ASN A 606 -4.50 14.67 -4.72
N GLN A 607 -3.38 15.35 -4.98
CA GLN A 607 -3.40 16.54 -5.84
C GLN A 607 -3.47 16.22 -7.34
N TRP A 608 -3.41 14.94 -7.74
CA TRP A 608 -3.36 14.55 -9.14
C TRP A 608 -4.74 14.46 -9.80
N SER A 609 -5.83 14.30 -9.05
CA SER A 609 -7.18 14.35 -9.64
C SER A 609 -7.36 15.63 -10.45
N HIS A 610 -7.76 15.52 -11.72
CA HIS A 610 -7.91 16.69 -12.60
C HIS A 610 -9.09 17.54 -12.17
N GLU A 611 -10.16 16.87 -11.75
CA GLU A 611 -11.38 17.50 -11.26
C GLU A 611 -11.32 17.88 -9.76
N LYS A 612 -10.22 17.55 -9.08
CA LYS A 612 -10.01 17.78 -7.63
C LYS A 612 -11.16 17.20 -6.81
N GLU A 613 -11.46 15.93 -7.07
CA GLU A 613 -12.59 15.25 -6.43
C GLU A 613 -12.22 14.58 -5.12
N ILE A 614 -13.13 14.67 -4.15
CA ILE A 614 -13.12 13.97 -2.87
C ILE A 614 -14.32 13.03 -2.88
N LEU A 615 -14.09 11.74 -2.62
CA LEU A 615 -15.08 10.69 -2.77
C LEU A 615 -15.39 10.09 -1.40
N PHE A 616 -16.68 9.87 -1.14
CA PHE A 616 -17.17 9.26 0.08
C PHE A 616 -17.73 7.89 -0.26
N ALA A 617 -17.12 6.85 0.29
CA ALA A 617 -17.59 5.49 0.17
C ALA A 617 -18.12 5.02 1.53
N PRO A 618 -19.39 4.60 1.66
CA PRO A 618 -19.86 3.99 2.89
C PRO A 618 -19.26 2.58 3.03
N MET A 619 -18.84 2.21 4.24
CA MET A 619 -18.27 0.89 4.54
C MET A 619 -19.32 -0.21 4.75
N ALA A 620 -20.60 0.17 4.76
CA ALA A 620 -21.74 -0.73 4.72
C ALA A 620 -22.77 -0.18 3.73
N ALA A 621 -23.57 -1.06 3.12
CA ALA A 621 -24.67 -0.61 2.27
C ALA A 621 -25.62 0.30 3.08
N THR A 622 -25.97 1.44 2.49
CA THR A 622 -26.92 2.38 3.07
C THR A 622 -27.86 2.90 2.00
N ASP A 623 -29.14 2.95 2.34
CA ASP A 623 -30.20 3.59 1.55
C ASP A 623 -30.37 5.06 1.98
N GLU A 624 -29.62 5.47 3.01
CA GLU A 624 -29.70 6.81 3.55
C GLU A 624 -28.97 7.78 2.64
N PRO A 625 -29.42 9.03 2.61
CA PRO A 625 -28.78 10.06 1.84
C PRO A 625 -27.39 10.40 2.38
N PHE A 626 -26.43 10.60 1.50
CA PHE A 626 -25.09 11.06 1.90
C PHE A 626 -24.40 11.87 0.82
N VAL A 627 -23.45 12.71 1.23
CA VAL A 627 -22.52 13.35 0.29
C VAL A 627 -21.64 12.26 -0.31
N SER A 628 -21.79 11.96 -1.58
CA SER A 628 -21.02 10.92 -2.26
C SER A 628 -19.74 11.47 -2.89
N ARG A 629 -19.74 12.76 -3.21
CA ARG A 629 -18.59 13.42 -3.86
C ARG A 629 -18.61 14.93 -3.65
N LEU A 630 -17.42 15.50 -3.52
CA LEU A 630 -17.16 16.93 -3.62
C LEU A 630 -16.20 17.17 -4.79
N ARG A 631 -16.48 18.16 -5.62
CA ARG A 631 -15.60 18.57 -6.73
C ARG A 631 -15.20 20.02 -6.56
N GLY A 632 -13.93 20.35 -6.76
CA GLY A 632 -13.43 21.73 -6.67
C GLY A 632 -13.55 22.34 -5.26
N ILE A 633 -13.75 21.52 -4.23
CA ILE A 633 -13.91 21.94 -2.82
C ILE A 633 -12.73 21.35 -2.04
N THR A 634 -12.02 22.19 -1.27
CA THR A 634 -10.86 21.76 -0.46
C THR A 634 -11.21 21.60 1.00
N LYS A 635 -12.08 22.44 1.54
CA LYS A 635 -12.50 22.37 2.94
C LYS A 635 -14.01 22.52 3.06
N ALA A 636 -14.61 21.61 3.81
CA ALA A 636 -16.03 21.57 4.03
C ALA A 636 -16.37 20.90 5.35
N ARG A 637 -17.57 21.16 5.84
CA ARG A 637 -18.18 20.47 6.98
C ARG A 637 -19.47 19.82 6.55
N ILE A 638 -19.62 18.54 6.85
CA ILE A 638 -20.79 17.74 6.45
C ILE A 638 -21.56 17.33 7.70
N TYR A 639 -22.80 17.76 7.79
CA TYR A 639 -23.71 17.56 8.90
C TYR A 639 -24.94 16.74 8.49
N PRO A 640 -25.55 16.01 9.44
CA PRO A 640 -24.91 15.57 10.68
C PRO A 640 -23.84 14.50 10.36
N VAL A 641 -22.98 14.14 11.32
CA VAL A 641 -22.24 12.86 11.26
C VAL A 641 -23.23 11.70 11.15
N ASP A 642 -24.44 11.90 11.70
CA ASP A 642 -25.42 10.87 11.95
C ASP A 642 -25.92 10.22 10.64
N ARG A 643 -25.62 8.94 10.58
CA ARG A 643 -25.84 8.03 9.45
C ARG A 643 -27.27 7.55 9.56
N GLY A 644 -28.20 8.44 9.20
CA GLY A 644 -29.65 8.29 9.40
C GLY A 644 -30.50 9.53 9.18
N SER A 645 -29.89 10.71 9.02
CA SER A 645 -30.65 11.93 8.83
C SER A 645 -31.22 12.05 7.42
N LYS A 646 -32.52 12.37 7.32
CA LYS A 646 -33.16 12.77 6.05
C LYS A 646 -32.71 14.15 5.56
N ASN A 647 -32.10 14.94 6.45
CA ASN A 647 -31.61 16.26 6.14
C ASN A 647 -30.09 16.28 6.18
N LEU A 648 -29.47 16.67 5.08
CA LEU A 648 -28.02 16.86 5.00
C LEU A 648 -27.72 18.35 4.94
N LYS A 649 -26.72 18.78 5.69
CA LYS A 649 -26.19 20.13 5.61
C LYS A 649 -24.72 20.09 5.24
N VAL A 650 -24.31 20.89 4.26
CA VAL A 650 -22.91 20.98 3.83
C VAL A 650 -22.49 22.44 3.87
N LYS A 651 -21.50 22.77 4.70
CA LYS A 651 -20.89 24.10 4.75
C LYS A 651 -19.60 24.10 3.96
N ILE A 652 -19.50 24.97 2.97
CA ILE A 652 -18.35 25.11 2.08
C ILE A 652 -17.42 26.19 2.63
N GLU A 653 -16.22 25.81 3.05
CA GLU A 653 -15.27 26.73 3.67
C GLU A 653 -14.23 27.24 2.67
N GLU A 654 -13.72 26.35 1.81
CA GLU A 654 -12.74 26.68 0.78
C GLU A 654 -12.96 25.89 -0.51
N CYS A 655 -12.71 26.54 -1.64
CA CYS A 655 -12.81 25.97 -2.99
C CYS A 655 -11.50 26.20 -3.77
N TYR A 656 -11.25 25.33 -4.75
CA TYR A 656 -10.15 25.50 -5.69
C TYR A 656 -10.42 26.67 -6.66
N PRO A 657 -9.44 27.57 -6.87
CA PRO A 657 -9.55 28.60 -7.90
C PRO A 657 -9.69 27.99 -9.30
N GLY A 658 -10.61 28.51 -10.11
CA GLY A 658 -10.77 28.13 -11.51
C GLY A 658 -11.51 26.80 -11.75
N ILE A 659 -11.92 26.08 -10.69
CA ILE A 659 -12.72 24.86 -10.81
C ILE A 659 -14.11 25.14 -10.23
N LYS A 660 -15.16 24.81 -10.99
CA LYS A 660 -16.54 24.96 -10.54
C LYS A 660 -16.79 24.03 -9.34
N PRO A 661 -17.10 24.56 -8.15
CA PRO A 661 -17.31 23.72 -6.97
C PRO A 661 -18.71 23.10 -7.02
N ILE A 662 -18.79 21.79 -6.79
CA ILE A 662 -20.02 21.01 -6.89
C ILE A 662 -20.08 20.02 -5.73
N VAL A 663 -21.25 19.93 -5.09
CA VAL A 663 -21.58 18.89 -4.11
C VAL A 663 -22.49 17.88 -4.77
N PHE A 664 -22.14 16.60 -4.65
CA PHE A 664 -22.97 15.49 -5.10
C PHE A 664 -23.51 14.75 -3.88
N VAL A 665 -24.83 14.65 -3.79
CA VAL A 665 -25.52 13.88 -2.76
C VAL A 665 -26.18 12.68 -3.41
N ARG A 666 -25.87 11.48 -2.91
CA ARG A 666 -26.59 10.26 -3.28
C ARG A 666 -27.86 10.17 -2.44
N SER A 667 -28.99 9.94 -3.11
CA SER A 667 -30.30 9.74 -2.49
C SER A 667 -31.21 9.04 -3.49
N ASP A 668 -31.88 7.97 -3.09
CA ASP A 668 -32.88 7.30 -3.94
C ASP A 668 -34.17 8.13 -4.10
N ASN A 669 -34.37 9.10 -3.19
CA ASN A 669 -35.49 10.02 -3.21
C ASN A 669 -35.09 11.37 -3.81
N LYS A 670 -35.99 11.93 -4.62
CA LYS A 670 -35.86 13.31 -5.11
C LYS A 670 -36.00 14.27 -3.93
N PRO A 671 -35.13 15.29 -3.79
CA PRO A 671 -35.23 16.24 -2.69
C PRO A 671 -36.53 17.05 -2.75
N ALA A 672 -37.13 17.24 -1.58
CA ALA A 672 -38.24 18.17 -1.36
C ALA A 672 -37.77 19.61 -1.55
N SER A 673 -36.57 19.95 -1.07
CA SER A 673 -35.93 21.24 -1.32
C SER A 673 -34.42 21.17 -1.15
N VAL A 674 -33.72 22.05 -1.87
CA VAL A 674 -32.27 22.28 -1.72
C VAL A 674 -32.04 23.78 -1.57
N SER A 675 -31.43 24.23 -0.47
CA SER A 675 -30.98 25.62 -0.32
C SER A 675 -29.64 25.79 -1.05
N ALA A 676 -29.71 26.07 -2.35
CA ALA A 676 -28.52 26.35 -3.17
C ALA A 676 -28.72 27.62 -3.99
N SER A 677 -27.73 28.51 -3.94
CA SER A 677 -27.76 29.81 -4.61
C SER A 677 -27.65 29.71 -6.13
N GLU A 678 -27.02 28.65 -6.65
CA GLU A 678 -26.83 28.42 -8.11
C GLU A 678 -27.69 27.28 -8.68
N GLY A 679 -28.63 26.77 -7.88
CA GLY A 679 -29.55 25.69 -8.28
C GLY A 679 -28.99 24.27 -8.14
N PHE A 680 -29.84 23.29 -8.44
CA PHE A 680 -29.51 21.87 -8.37
C PHE A 680 -30.17 21.07 -9.50
N SER A 681 -29.66 19.87 -9.77
CA SER A 681 -30.32 18.87 -10.61
C SER A 681 -30.44 17.53 -9.88
N TYR A 682 -31.41 16.70 -10.28
CA TYR A 682 -31.58 15.35 -9.73
C TYR A 682 -31.71 14.34 -10.88
N LYS A 683 -30.77 13.39 -10.96
CA LYS A 683 -30.74 12.36 -11.99
C LYS A 683 -30.14 11.08 -11.45
N ASN A 684 -30.80 9.94 -11.69
CA ASN A 684 -30.32 8.60 -11.34
C ASN A 684 -29.86 8.47 -9.87
N GLY A 685 -30.64 9.00 -8.94
CA GLY A 685 -30.33 8.93 -7.50
C GLY A 685 -29.19 9.86 -7.04
N ILE A 686 -28.78 10.83 -7.88
CA ILE A 686 -27.75 11.81 -7.56
C ILE A 686 -28.33 13.22 -7.65
N ILE A 687 -28.15 13.99 -6.59
CA ILE A 687 -28.43 15.43 -6.52
C ILE A 687 -27.11 16.15 -6.77
N GLU A 688 -27.01 16.88 -7.86
CA GLU A 688 -25.85 17.70 -8.20
C GLU A 688 -26.15 19.16 -7.87
N ILE A 689 -25.36 19.75 -6.98
CA ILE A 689 -25.58 21.09 -6.43
C ILE A 689 -24.36 21.95 -6.76
N THR A 690 -24.57 23.03 -7.50
CA THR A 690 -23.51 24.03 -7.73
C THR A 690 -23.46 25.01 -6.57
N VAL A 691 -22.26 25.34 -6.09
CA VAL A 691 -22.07 26.03 -4.80
C VAL A 691 -21.06 27.16 -4.89
N LYS A 692 -20.88 27.91 -3.81
CA LYS A 692 -19.82 28.93 -3.64
C LYS A 692 -19.09 28.77 -2.31
N LYS A 693 -17.88 29.32 -2.25
CA LYS A 693 -17.16 29.49 -0.98
C LYS A 693 -18.01 30.28 0.01
N GLY A 694 -18.11 29.78 1.24
CA GLY A 694 -18.89 30.38 2.33
C GLY A 694 -20.37 29.98 2.35
N GLU A 695 -20.84 29.26 1.34
CA GLU A 695 -22.22 28.80 1.27
C GLU A 695 -22.50 27.65 2.25
N THR A 696 -23.73 27.60 2.76
CA THR A 696 -24.26 26.46 3.50
C THR A 696 -25.47 25.94 2.76
N ILE A 697 -25.44 24.65 2.45
CA ILE A 697 -26.46 23.95 1.67
C ILE A 697 -27.23 23.08 2.64
N ASP A 698 -28.55 23.10 2.54
CA ASP A 698 -29.47 22.18 3.21
C ASP A 698 -30.21 21.38 2.14
N VAL A 699 -30.09 20.06 2.20
CA VAL A 699 -30.80 19.13 1.34
C VAL A 699 -31.85 18.46 2.20
N ILE A 700 -33.12 18.72 1.90
CA ILE A 700 -34.30 18.16 2.58
C ILE A 700 -34.93 17.13 1.66
N LEU A 701 -35.02 15.87 2.11
CA LEU A 701 -35.40 14.71 1.30
C LEU A 701 -36.78 14.15 1.63
#